data_AF-A0A9P7V1V8-F1
#
_entry.id   AF-A0A9P7V1V8-F1
#
_cell.length_a   1.000
_cell.length_b   1.000
_cell.length_c   1.000
_cell.angle_alpha   90.00
_cell.angle_beta   90.00
_cell.angle_gamma   90.00
#
_symmetry.space_group_name_H-M   'P 1'
#
loop_
_entity.id
_entity.type
_entity.pdbx_description
1 polymer ?
#
loop_
_entity_poly.entity_id
_entity_poly.type
_entity_poly.pdbx_seq_one_letter_code
_entity_poly.pdbx_strand_id
1 'polypeptide(L)'
;MPIKVSKSTAKPSTSRDIISTGPKEVVSSKKSGSATIRPTTERALVLRNGKHGARGTGEVVLTGKMTGSEKLDLLAEDLVEKAQTALRAPFRIEECVEIAISQFNEFIDDVRNLKDPDLFYGVIEEELKARAPQTKNAPDHTRDPTYLASVVSDRIHNSYMIASAWKLVADSLCELEEDGLSNKQVVQQLSNNQELRSRYLALYDVIDTLVKLNQTKFAVLATTTRHYAPYFKETIADNGTKKVFFDWLKAREACRSFLDCIIIELCFPNGTYPQNVLYAILHEAVKEAPKEARRFPQALWDAVGDLAVCVQLRDLIETPLLSPNAQPWKNEEKKMPLDYDQWVDAQLYSEGAAEKHASFKDAIYPLERTKKAEVLANMWKYVNANYKSTSGKDIDTLWNLTQAIKPTPRWHPFPIFAGADSDIDDDAPASNINKRGKKGMLAITNSVESDDSMPPLHSVSDTEESEDDFGDSDDSDSDDGLDDDESGYDTDQEDELRELYKEAMDAVHAVDWNNPEDQADTDYREGNPFLKLLGSLRGRMFQSSTKLKATPAGKTGPLALSKKAKKKAAAAAEGSTSLATTIEEVEDEDEVRSSKKKKKKKPKKKKKASGTGGQDQEEGEEVSVEVPAAEVPKAKTPAPPPPPKPVPSANQSTTSFMPPLEQVPTAQSAHSYIKSEKLDAPKGKLKSRPDHASLFSKPKGVLARLGVGQEEKETPQDKKEKRSFFINLRKKTRGYMHQILHTAEDDTKGSAGMKWETFVKVMEQVGFEVNPSTAGSSVRFTPRNGKDNPISFHKPHPDSTIPPKLLKQYSKRLRDHYGWVPEDLE
;
A
#
# COMPACT_ATOMS: atom_id res chain seq x y z
N MET A 1 13.92 23.81 -95.44
CA MET A 1 12.86 24.72 -94.95
C MET A 1 11.86 23.91 -94.13
N PRO A 2 11.04 24.51 -93.24
CA PRO A 2 11.09 25.86 -92.64
C PRO A 2 11.85 25.76 -91.28
N ILE A 3 11.63 26.47 -90.16
CA ILE A 3 10.86 27.69 -89.82
C ILE A 3 11.71 28.64 -88.94
N LYS A 4 11.33 28.93 -87.69
CA LYS A 4 12.02 29.80 -86.71
C LYS A 4 11.73 29.35 -85.26
N VAL A 5 12.62 29.69 -84.33
CA VAL A 5 12.47 29.50 -82.87
C VAL A 5 11.75 30.71 -82.24
N SER A 6 10.94 30.48 -81.20
CA SER A 6 10.45 31.51 -80.27
C SER A 6 10.54 31.04 -78.81
N LYS A 7 10.48 31.97 -77.86
CA LYS A 7 10.90 31.76 -76.46
C LYS A 7 9.90 30.93 -75.64
N SER A 8 10.40 29.99 -74.85
CA SER A 8 9.72 29.47 -73.66
C SER A 8 9.99 30.35 -72.45
N THR A 9 8.94 30.72 -71.71
CA THR A 9 9.05 31.38 -70.39
C THR A 9 9.16 30.33 -69.27
N ALA A 10 9.99 30.61 -68.26
CA ALA A 10 10.15 29.73 -67.11
C ALA A 10 8.93 29.81 -66.17
N LYS A 11 8.55 28.68 -65.56
CA LYS A 11 7.65 28.63 -64.39
C LYS A 11 8.49 28.59 -63.11
N PRO A 12 8.04 29.22 -62.01
CA PRO A 12 8.80 29.27 -60.75
C PRO A 12 8.81 27.93 -60.01
N SER A 13 9.85 27.71 -59.20
CA SER A 13 9.97 26.55 -58.31
C SER A 13 8.95 26.61 -57.16
N THR A 14 8.28 25.49 -56.88
CA THR A 14 7.48 25.31 -55.67
C THR A 14 8.28 24.52 -54.64
N SER A 15 9.14 25.23 -53.90
CA SER A 15 9.86 24.71 -52.74
C SER A 15 9.74 25.67 -51.56
N ARG A 16 8.87 25.32 -50.61
CA ARG A 16 8.80 25.92 -49.27
C ARG A 16 8.62 24.78 -48.28
N ASP A 17 9.76 24.25 -47.82
CA ASP A 17 9.78 23.29 -46.74
C ASP A 17 9.21 23.94 -45.47
N ILE A 18 8.15 23.33 -44.93
CA ILE A 18 7.57 23.75 -43.65
C ILE A 18 8.47 23.17 -42.57
N ILE A 19 9.41 23.99 -42.09
CA ILE A 19 10.21 23.65 -40.91
C ILE A 19 9.25 23.45 -39.74
N SER A 20 9.17 22.22 -39.24
CA SER A 20 8.41 21.88 -38.04
C SER A 20 9.08 22.53 -36.83
N THR A 21 8.59 23.71 -36.42
CA THR A 21 9.01 24.32 -35.16
C THR A 21 8.36 23.56 -34.01
N GLY A 22 9.18 22.99 -33.13
CA GLY A 22 8.72 22.39 -31.88
C GLY A 22 7.98 23.38 -30.97
N PRO A 23 7.40 22.91 -29.85
CA PRO A 23 6.63 23.76 -28.94
C PRO A 23 7.48 24.94 -28.45
N LYS A 24 6.99 26.16 -28.72
CA LYS A 24 7.58 27.38 -28.17
C LYS A 24 6.94 27.66 -26.82
N GLU A 25 7.73 27.61 -25.77
CA GLU A 25 7.36 28.18 -24.47
C GLU A 25 7.17 29.68 -24.63
N VAL A 26 5.96 30.17 -24.36
CA VAL A 26 5.63 31.61 -24.48
C VAL A 26 5.87 32.28 -23.15
N VAL A 27 7.16 32.42 -22.78
CA VAL A 27 7.58 33.12 -21.56
C VAL A 27 7.20 34.60 -21.66
N SER A 28 6.01 34.96 -21.15
CA SER A 28 5.51 36.33 -21.25
C SER A 28 6.19 37.23 -20.22
N SER A 29 7.13 38.07 -20.67
CA SER A 29 7.93 38.91 -19.80
C SER A 29 7.16 40.16 -19.32
N LYS A 30 6.33 40.00 -18.28
CA LYS A 30 5.77 41.14 -17.52
C LYS A 30 6.02 40.98 -16.03
N LYS A 31 6.93 41.81 -15.50
CA LYS A 31 7.13 41.98 -14.06
C LYS A 31 5.89 42.63 -13.44
N SER A 32 5.08 41.82 -12.78
CA SER A 32 4.12 42.24 -11.76
C SER A 32 4.25 41.26 -10.59
N GLY A 33 3.98 41.71 -9.36
CA GLY A 33 4.15 40.91 -8.13
C GLY A 33 3.08 39.84 -7.89
N SER A 34 2.49 39.27 -8.95
CA SER A 34 1.51 38.18 -8.83
C SER A 34 2.19 36.87 -8.47
N ALA A 35 1.60 36.10 -7.56
CA ALA A 35 2.06 34.77 -7.18
C ALA A 35 2.35 33.89 -8.41
N THR A 36 3.49 33.18 -8.38
CA THR A 36 3.94 32.33 -9.49
C THR A 36 2.86 31.32 -9.84
N ILE A 37 2.37 31.35 -11.09
CA ILE A 37 1.26 30.49 -11.51
C ILE A 37 1.73 29.03 -11.42
N ARG A 38 0.97 28.25 -10.63
CA ARG A 38 1.16 26.81 -10.43
C ARG A 38 1.23 26.08 -11.80
N PRO A 39 2.32 25.35 -12.15
CA PRO A 39 2.54 24.85 -13.52
C PRO A 39 1.44 23.95 -14.08
N THR A 40 0.81 23.12 -13.25
CA THR A 40 -0.32 22.29 -13.70
C THR A 40 -1.60 23.11 -13.86
N THR A 41 -1.74 24.24 -13.16
CA THR A 41 -2.80 25.22 -13.42
C THR A 41 -2.58 25.91 -14.76
N GLU A 42 -1.34 26.31 -15.10
CA GLU A 42 -1.01 26.88 -16.42
C GLU A 42 -1.32 25.88 -17.54
N ARG A 43 -0.86 24.62 -17.42
CA ARG A 43 -1.18 23.54 -18.36
C ARG A 43 -2.69 23.36 -18.53
N ALA A 44 -3.44 23.34 -17.43
CA ALA A 44 -4.90 23.22 -17.48
C ALA A 44 -5.59 24.45 -18.10
N LEU A 45 -5.10 25.68 -17.87
CA LEU A 45 -5.59 26.89 -18.53
C LEU A 45 -5.32 26.90 -20.04
N VAL A 46 -4.18 26.35 -20.49
CA VAL A 46 -3.86 26.17 -21.91
C VAL A 46 -4.77 25.12 -22.56
N LEU A 47 -5.09 24.03 -21.86
CA LEU A 47 -6.07 23.05 -22.32
C LEU A 47 -7.48 23.65 -22.40
N ARG A 48 -7.92 24.36 -21.36
CA ARG A 48 -9.22 25.04 -21.28
C ARG A 48 -9.44 26.06 -22.39
N ASN A 49 -8.38 26.78 -22.79
CA ASN A 49 -8.40 27.78 -23.85
C ASN A 49 -7.79 27.25 -25.17
N GLY A 50 -7.71 25.93 -25.33
CA GLY A 50 -7.12 25.28 -26.50
C GLY A 50 -7.96 25.43 -27.77
N LYS A 51 -7.53 24.76 -28.85
CA LYS A 51 -8.14 24.84 -30.20
C LYS A 51 -9.67 24.62 -30.26
N HIS A 52 -10.23 23.96 -29.26
CA HIS A 52 -11.66 23.65 -29.14
C HIS A 52 -12.34 24.36 -27.95
N GLY A 53 -11.59 25.04 -27.06
CA GLY A 53 -12.10 25.53 -25.78
C GLY A 53 -12.61 24.42 -24.85
N ALA A 54 -13.00 24.79 -23.63
CA ALA A 54 -13.44 23.86 -22.58
C ALA A 54 -14.67 23.01 -22.91
N ARG A 55 -15.44 23.40 -23.95
CA ARG A 55 -16.73 22.79 -24.33
C ARG A 55 -16.84 22.44 -25.82
N GLY A 56 -15.74 22.46 -26.57
CA GLY A 56 -15.79 22.31 -28.04
C GLY A 56 -16.25 23.57 -28.80
N THR A 57 -16.68 24.62 -28.09
CA THR A 57 -17.24 25.86 -28.64
C THR A 57 -16.20 26.87 -29.13
N GLY A 58 -14.93 26.74 -28.74
CA GLY A 58 -13.88 27.71 -29.01
C GLY A 58 -13.97 29.00 -28.18
N GLU A 59 -14.82 29.04 -27.15
CA GLU A 59 -14.98 30.18 -26.26
C GLU A 59 -13.79 30.32 -25.30
N VAL A 60 -13.21 31.52 -25.23
CA VAL A 60 -12.13 31.85 -24.28
C VAL A 60 -12.77 32.20 -22.93
N VAL A 61 -12.67 31.30 -21.97
CA VAL A 61 -13.20 31.51 -20.62
C VAL A 61 -12.26 32.45 -19.86
N LEU A 62 -12.72 33.68 -19.61
CA LEU A 62 -11.93 34.77 -19.01
C LEU A 62 -11.71 34.64 -17.48
N THR A 63 -12.32 33.66 -16.81
CA THR A 63 -12.19 33.48 -15.36
C THR A 63 -10.76 33.05 -14.99
N GLY A 64 -10.02 33.92 -14.31
CA GLY A 64 -8.62 33.65 -13.94
C GLY A 64 -8.45 32.55 -12.87
N LYS A 65 -9.50 32.27 -12.10
CA LYS A 65 -9.57 31.20 -11.08
C LYS A 65 -10.32 30.00 -11.70
N MET A 66 -9.80 28.79 -11.48
CA MET A 66 -10.31 27.50 -12.00
C MET A 66 -10.48 26.53 -10.82
N THR A 67 -11.52 25.69 -10.86
CA THR A 67 -11.79 24.76 -9.75
C THR A 67 -10.84 23.56 -9.74
N GLY A 68 -10.67 22.93 -8.58
CA GLY A 68 -9.87 21.70 -8.45
C GLY A 68 -10.43 20.53 -9.27
N SER A 69 -11.76 20.45 -9.41
CA SER A 69 -12.42 19.44 -10.25
C SER A 69 -12.23 19.71 -11.75
N GLU A 70 -12.44 20.95 -12.20
CA GLU A 70 -12.20 21.40 -13.59
C GLU A 70 -10.73 21.15 -14.00
N LYS A 71 -9.79 21.45 -13.10
CA LYS A 71 -8.36 21.19 -13.30
C LYS A 71 -8.03 19.70 -13.37
N LEU A 72 -8.65 18.87 -12.52
CA LEU A 72 -8.50 17.41 -12.58
C LEU A 72 -9.03 16.87 -13.91
N ASP A 73 -10.24 17.27 -14.30
CA ASP A 73 -10.88 16.83 -15.54
C ASP A 73 -10.01 17.16 -16.77
N LEU A 74 -9.60 18.42 -16.93
CA LEU A 74 -8.79 18.85 -18.08
C LEU A 74 -7.46 18.10 -18.17
N LEU A 75 -6.77 17.89 -17.05
CA LEU A 75 -5.49 17.17 -17.01
C LEU A 75 -5.66 15.65 -17.21
N ALA A 76 -6.77 15.08 -16.72
CA ALA A 76 -7.06 13.66 -16.89
C ALA A 76 -7.54 13.33 -18.31
N GLU A 77 -8.39 14.17 -18.90
CA GLU A 77 -8.84 14.04 -20.28
C GLU A 77 -7.64 14.17 -21.26
N ASP A 78 -6.74 15.15 -21.07
CA ASP A 78 -5.47 15.30 -21.80
C ASP A 78 -4.54 14.10 -21.65
N LEU A 79 -4.38 13.57 -20.44
CA LEU A 79 -3.54 12.39 -20.20
C LEU A 79 -4.17 11.09 -20.71
N VAL A 80 -5.51 10.98 -20.76
CA VAL A 80 -6.20 9.85 -21.37
C VAL A 80 -6.07 9.88 -22.89
N GLU A 81 -6.23 11.03 -23.56
CA GLU A 81 -5.99 11.15 -25.00
C GLU A 81 -4.53 10.83 -25.35
N LYS A 82 -3.57 11.33 -24.54
CA LYS A 82 -2.16 10.98 -24.65
C LYS A 82 -1.89 9.50 -24.39
N ALA A 83 -2.55 8.86 -23.44
CA ALA A 83 -2.41 7.43 -23.16
C ALA A 83 -3.09 6.51 -24.20
N GLN A 84 -3.99 7.04 -25.03
CA GLN A 84 -4.55 6.34 -26.20
C GLN A 84 -3.70 6.49 -27.46
N THR A 85 -2.95 7.59 -27.58
CA THR A 85 -2.13 7.91 -28.77
C THR A 85 -0.65 7.54 -28.61
N ALA A 86 -0.11 7.59 -27.39
CA ALA A 86 1.25 7.16 -27.08
C ALA A 86 1.33 5.64 -26.90
N LEU A 87 2.52 5.08 -27.19
CA LEU A 87 2.85 3.71 -26.80
C LEU A 87 3.01 3.67 -25.28
N ARG A 88 2.20 2.84 -24.59
CA ARG A 88 2.40 2.54 -23.16
C ARG A 88 3.79 1.94 -22.90
N ALA A 89 4.24 1.99 -21.65
CA ALA A 89 5.48 1.36 -21.21
C ALA A 89 5.54 -0.11 -21.69
N PRO A 90 6.61 -0.52 -22.39
CA PRO A 90 6.68 -1.86 -22.99
C PRO A 90 6.72 -2.94 -21.90
N PHE A 91 6.02 -4.05 -22.14
CA PHE A 91 6.02 -5.19 -21.23
C PHE A 91 7.45 -5.71 -20.99
N ARG A 92 7.78 -5.91 -19.72
CA ARG A 92 9.07 -6.36 -19.20
C ARG A 92 8.83 -7.38 -18.09
N ILE A 93 9.01 -8.66 -18.37
CA ILE A 93 8.70 -9.74 -17.41
C ILE A 93 9.61 -9.67 -16.17
N GLU A 94 10.87 -9.29 -16.35
CA GLU A 94 11.86 -9.15 -15.29
C GLU A 94 11.46 -8.01 -14.34
N GLU A 95 11.03 -6.86 -14.88
CA GLU A 95 10.54 -5.73 -14.08
C GLU A 95 9.24 -6.09 -13.34
N CYS A 96 8.33 -6.85 -13.96
CA CYS A 96 7.14 -7.38 -13.31
C CYS A 96 7.48 -8.34 -12.14
N VAL A 97 8.43 -9.26 -12.35
CA VAL A 97 8.90 -10.20 -11.31
C VAL A 97 9.56 -9.45 -10.16
N GLU A 98 10.43 -8.47 -10.44
CA GLU A 98 11.06 -7.65 -9.40
C GLU A 98 10.04 -6.87 -8.57
N ILE A 99 9.04 -6.25 -9.19
CA ILE A 99 7.95 -5.57 -8.47
C ILE A 99 7.24 -6.56 -7.54
N ALA A 100 6.84 -7.72 -8.06
CA ALA A 100 6.08 -8.70 -7.31
C ALA A 100 6.90 -9.35 -6.18
N ILE A 101 8.20 -9.58 -6.36
CA ILE A 101 9.11 -10.05 -5.30
C ILE A 101 9.36 -8.97 -4.25
N SER A 102 9.59 -7.71 -4.66
CA SER A 102 9.82 -6.60 -3.72
C SER A 102 8.61 -6.37 -2.81
N GLN A 103 7.40 -6.44 -3.38
CA GLN A 103 6.14 -6.35 -2.63
C GLN A 103 5.85 -7.60 -1.81
N PHE A 104 6.14 -8.81 -2.32
CA PHE A 104 6.02 -10.01 -1.50
C PHE A 104 6.90 -9.95 -0.26
N ASN A 105 8.16 -9.50 -0.39
CA ASN A 105 9.06 -9.26 0.72
C ASN A 105 8.46 -8.25 1.71
N GLU A 106 7.95 -7.11 1.24
CA GLU A 106 7.31 -6.07 2.06
C GLU A 106 6.17 -6.61 2.96
N PHE A 107 5.21 -7.35 2.39
CA PHE A 107 4.11 -7.91 3.18
C PHE A 107 4.51 -9.13 4.03
N ILE A 108 5.57 -9.86 3.67
CA ILE A 108 6.16 -10.88 4.53
C ILE A 108 6.90 -10.25 5.73
N ASP A 109 7.61 -9.14 5.51
CA ASP A 109 8.32 -8.41 6.56
C ASP A 109 7.31 -7.81 7.56
N ASP A 110 6.15 -7.33 7.10
CA ASP A 110 5.02 -6.97 7.97
C ASP A 110 4.50 -8.17 8.79
N VAL A 111 4.33 -9.35 8.17
CA VAL A 111 3.98 -10.60 8.88
C VAL A 111 5.04 -10.99 9.92
N ARG A 112 6.33 -10.73 9.68
CA ARG A 112 7.39 -10.92 10.70
C ARG A 112 7.30 -9.87 11.82
N ASN A 113 7.00 -8.61 11.49
CA ASN A 113 6.84 -7.53 12.48
C ASN A 113 5.66 -7.81 13.43
N LEU A 114 4.58 -8.42 12.93
CA LEU A 114 3.46 -8.89 13.76
C LEU A 114 3.80 -10.10 14.66
N LYS A 115 4.94 -10.76 14.45
CA LYS A 115 5.47 -11.84 15.31
C LYS A 115 6.59 -11.37 16.25
N ASP A 116 7.04 -10.12 16.11
CA ASP A 116 8.18 -9.57 16.83
C ASP A 116 7.74 -8.75 18.07
N PRO A 117 8.23 -9.05 19.29
CA PRO A 117 7.82 -8.34 20.51
C PRO A 117 8.16 -6.84 20.54
N ASP A 118 9.27 -6.44 19.92
CA ASP A 118 9.76 -5.06 19.94
C ASP A 118 9.01 -4.19 18.92
N LEU A 119 8.49 -4.80 17.85
CA LEU A 119 7.79 -4.11 16.76
C LEU A 119 6.26 -4.21 16.84
N PHE A 120 5.70 -5.34 17.29
CA PHE A 120 4.25 -5.59 17.31
C PHE A 120 3.46 -4.47 17.99
N TYR A 121 3.91 -4.02 19.17
CA TYR A 121 3.24 -2.93 19.89
C TYR A 121 3.13 -1.67 19.03
N GLY A 122 4.22 -1.28 18.38
CA GLY A 122 4.27 -0.07 17.55
C GLY A 122 3.39 -0.17 16.31
N VAL A 123 3.38 -1.32 15.64
CA VAL A 123 2.56 -1.57 14.44
C VAL A 123 1.07 -1.54 14.79
N ILE A 124 0.66 -2.16 15.89
CA ILE A 124 -0.74 -2.16 16.33
C ILE A 124 -1.16 -0.79 16.88
N GLU A 125 -0.29 -0.07 17.57
CA GLU A 125 -0.53 1.32 18.00
C GLU A 125 -0.77 2.25 16.80
N GLU A 126 0.01 2.10 15.73
CA GLU A 126 -0.14 2.85 14.47
C GLU A 126 -1.41 2.46 13.71
N GLU A 127 -1.74 1.18 13.61
CA GLU A 127 -3.00 0.67 13.04
C GLU A 127 -4.23 1.21 13.80
N LEU A 128 -4.19 1.24 15.14
CA LEU A 128 -5.26 1.79 15.97
C LEU A 128 -5.45 3.29 15.74
N LYS A 129 -4.35 4.06 15.68
CA LYS A 129 -4.39 5.50 15.38
C LYS A 129 -4.91 5.78 13.97
N ALA A 130 -4.60 4.91 13.01
CA ALA A 130 -5.10 5.00 11.64
C ALA A 130 -6.59 4.61 11.49
N ARG A 131 -7.10 3.69 12.31
CA ARG A 131 -8.52 3.30 12.33
C ARG A 131 -9.42 4.18 13.19
N ALA A 132 -8.88 4.86 14.20
CA ALA A 132 -9.67 5.73 15.08
C ALA A 132 -10.06 7.04 14.37
N PRO A 133 -11.34 7.46 14.40
CA PRO A 133 -11.77 8.71 13.78
C PRO A 133 -11.17 9.90 14.55
N GLN A 134 -10.31 10.67 13.89
CA GLN A 134 -9.47 11.72 14.48
C GLN A 134 -10.25 13.01 14.83
N THR A 135 -11.25 12.89 15.73
CA THR A 135 -12.13 13.97 16.19
C THR A 135 -11.90 14.25 17.68
N LYS A 136 -12.06 15.52 18.11
CA LYS A 136 -11.78 15.97 19.50
C LYS A 136 -12.57 15.23 20.59
N ASN A 137 -13.69 14.60 20.24
CA ASN A 137 -14.60 13.92 21.17
C ASN A 137 -14.71 12.41 20.88
N ALA A 138 -13.80 11.83 20.11
CA ALA A 138 -13.79 10.39 19.85
C ALA A 138 -13.60 9.60 21.16
N PRO A 139 -14.35 8.51 21.40
CA PRO A 139 -14.11 7.66 22.55
C PRO A 139 -12.74 6.97 22.39
N ASP A 140 -12.03 6.80 23.51
CA ASP A 140 -10.72 6.13 23.53
C ASP A 140 -10.88 4.63 23.28
N HIS A 141 -10.94 4.26 21.99
CA HIS A 141 -11.11 2.90 21.51
C HIS A 141 -9.99 1.94 21.96
N THR A 142 -8.83 2.44 22.42
CA THR A 142 -7.77 1.58 22.99
C THR A 142 -8.20 0.92 24.30
N ARG A 143 -9.23 1.46 24.97
CA ARG A 143 -9.74 0.96 26.26
C ARG A 143 -10.70 -0.22 26.16
N ASP A 144 -11.26 -0.52 24.98
CA ASP A 144 -12.08 -1.73 24.78
C ASP A 144 -11.19 -2.92 24.36
N PRO A 145 -11.06 -3.97 25.20
CA PRO A 145 -10.33 -5.18 24.83
C PRO A 145 -10.90 -5.87 23.58
N THR A 146 -12.19 -5.70 23.31
CA THR A 146 -12.91 -6.37 22.22
C THR A 146 -12.54 -5.77 20.87
N TYR A 147 -12.64 -4.43 20.75
CA TYR A 147 -12.16 -3.66 19.61
C TYR A 147 -10.65 -3.82 19.40
N LEU A 148 -9.85 -3.76 20.47
CA LEU A 148 -8.41 -3.99 20.39
C LEU A 148 -8.10 -5.37 19.76
N ALA A 149 -8.79 -6.41 20.21
CA ALA A 149 -8.63 -7.75 19.69
C ALA A 149 -9.12 -7.90 18.24
N SER A 150 -10.22 -7.23 17.84
CA SER A 150 -10.67 -7.27 16.44
C SER A 150 -9.67 -6.57 15.50
N VAL A 151 -9.13 -5.40 15.89
CA VAL A 151 -8.12 -4.68 15.09
C VAL A 151 -6.86 -5.52 14.90
N VAL A 152 -6.36 -6.17 15.96
CA VAL A 152 -5.23 -7.12 15.87
C VAL A 152 -5.56 -8.29 14.94
N SER A 153 -6.76 -8.86 15.05
CA SER A 153 -7.20 -10.00 14.24
C SER A 153 -7.32 -9.65 12.76
N ASP A 154 -7.91 -8.49 12.44
CA ASP A 154 -8.03 -7.97 11.08
C ASP A 154 -6.67 -7.63 10.48
N ARG A 155 -5.75 -7.02 11.25
CA ARG A 155 -4.40 -6.72 10.75
C ARG A 155 -3.67 -8.01 10.40
N ILE A 156 -3.70 -9.01 11.29
CA ILE A 156 -3.15 -10.35 11.02
C ILE A 156 -3.78 -10.98 9.76
N HIS A 157 -5.12 -10.91 9.63
CA HIS A 157 -5.82 -11.42 8.44
C HIS A 157 -5.36 -10.72 7.14
N ASN A 158 -5.36 -9.39 7.13
CA ASN A 158 -5.02 -8.56 5.98
C ASN A 158 -3.57 -8.79 5.52
N SER A 159 -2.60 -8.74 6.45
CA SER A 159 -1.17 -8.88 6.14
C SER A 159 -0.87 -10.25 5.53
N TYR A 160 -1.44 -11.33 6.08
CA TYR A 160 -1.25 -12.67 5.53
C TYR A 160 -1.93 -12.87 4.16
N MET A 161 -3.15 -12.35 3.99
CA MET A 161 -3.88 -12.45 2.72
C MET A 161 -3.11 -11.74 1.59
N ILE A 162 -2.64 -10.52 1.84
CA ILE A 162 -1.90 -9.71 0.85
C ILE A 162 -0.52 -10.32 0.58
N ALA A 163 0.21 -10.79 1.61
CA ALA A 163 1.46 -11.53 1.41
C ALA A 163 1.26 -12.79 0.54
N SER A 164 0.22 -13.58 0.81
CA SER A 164 -0.10 -14.78 0.03
C SER A 164 -0.53 -14.47 -1.41
N ALA A 165 -1.24 -13.36 -1.63
CA ALA A 165 -1.61 -12.89 -2.96
C ALA A 165 -0.40 -12.44 -3.77
N TRP A 166 0.51 -11.66 -3.16
CA TRP A 166 1.77 -11.26 -3.80
C TRP A 166 2.67 -12.46 -4.10
N LYS A 167 2.71 -13.46 -3.20
CA LYS A 167 3.38 -14.74 -3.48
C LYS A 167 2.84 -15.36 -4.77
N LEU A 168 1.52 -15.49 -4.89
CA LEU A 168 0.87 -16.13 -6.03
C LEU A 168 1.13 -15.36 -7.34
N VAL A 169 1.10 -14.03 -7.32
CA VAL A 169 1.47 -13.18 -8.47
C VAL A 169 2.93 -13.41 -8.88
N ALA A 170 3.85 -13.37 -7.91
CA ALA A 170 5.27 -13.52 -8.16
C ALA A 170 5.65 -14.95 -8.60
N ASP A 171 5.03 -15.99 -8.03
CA ASP A 171 5.19 -17.39 -8.45
C ASP A 171 4.67 -17.58 -9.88
N SER A 172 3.47 -17.06 -10.20
CA SER A 172 2.90 -17.10 -11.56
C SER A 172 3.80 -16.40 -12.58
N LEU A 173 4.38 -15.26 -12.23
CA LEU A 173 5.32 -14.53 -13.10
C LEU A 173 6.61 -15.32 -13.33
N CYS A 174 7.16 -15.96 -12.29
CA CYS A 174 8.32 -16.83 -12.43
C CYS A 174 8.02 -18.06 -13.32
N GLU A 175 6.85 -18.68 -13.20
CA GLU A 175 6.43 -19.78 -14.09
C GLU A 175 6.29 -19.35 -15.54
N LEU A 176 5.71 -18.17 -15.81
CA LEU A 176 5.61 -17.62 -17.16
C LEU A 176 7.00 -17.33 -17.76
N GLU A 177 7.96 -16.88 -16.95
CA GLU A 177 9.36 -16.67 -17.37
C GLU A 177 10.08 -18.01 -17.62
N GLU A 178 9.90 -19.02 -16.76
CA GLU A 178 10.44 -20.37 -16.93
C GLU A 178 9.89 -21.08 -18.19
N ASP A 179 8.63 -20.84 -18.54
CA ASP A 179 8.00 -21.29 -19.79
C ASP A 179 8.37 -20.42 -21.03
N GLY A 180 9.26 -19.43 -20.86
CA GLY A 180 9.87 -18.66 -21.94
C GLY A 180 9.07 -17.46 -22.45
N LEU A 181 8.10 -16.94 -21.69
CA LEU A 181 7.42 -15.68 -22.02
C LEU A 181 8.44 -14.53 -22.06
N SER A 182 8.47 -13.76 -23.14
CA SER A 182 9.57 -12.82 -23.44
C SER A 182 9.09 -11.47 -23.96
N ASN A 183 9.79 -10.42 -23.51
CA ASN A 183 9.42 -9.01 -23.74
C ASN A 183 9.17 -8.65 -25.22
N LYS A 184 9.95 -9.23 -26.13
CA LYS A 184 9.92 -8.89 -27.57
C LYS A 184 8.82 -9.62 -28.35
N GLN A 185 8.26 -10.70 -27.82
CA GLN A 185 7.31 -11.56 -28.55
C GLN A 185 6.05 -11.92 -27.76
N VAL A 186 5.85 -11.36 -26.56
CA VAL A 186 4.71 -11.59 -25.65
C VAL A 186 3.36 -11.78 -26.36
N VAL A 187 2.93 -10.85 -27.23
CA VAL A 187 1.63 -10.97 -27.95
C VAL A 187 1.60 -12.18 -28.89
N GLN A 188 2.70 -12.50 -29.57
CA GLN A 188 2.82 -13.65 -30.48
C GLN A 188 2.91 -14.98 -29.69
N GLN A 189 3.52 -14.97 -28.51
CA GLN A 189 3.59 -16.13 -27.64
C GLN A 189 2.20 -16.45 -27.04
N LEU A 190 1.46 -15.43 -26.60
CA LEU A 190 0.08 -15.55 -26.09
C LEU A 190 -0.95 -15.89 -27.20
N SER A 191 -0.72 -15.47 -28.46
CA SER A 191 -1.56 -15.92 -29.58
C SER A 191 -1.34 -17.39 -29.91
N ASN A 192 -0.09 -17.87 -29.82
CA ASN A 192 0.30 -19.20 -30.28
C ASN A 192 0.17 -20.29 -29.21
N ASN A 193 0.25 -19.94 -27.91
CA ASN A 193 0.12 -20.87 -26.79
C ASN A 193 -1.09 -20.50 -25.92
N GLN A 194 -2.17 -21.29 -26.03
CA GLN A 194 -3.42 -21.09 -25.29
C GLN A 194 -3.27 -21.33 -23.78
N GLU A 195 -2.35 -22.20 -23.35
CA GLU A 195 -2.10 -22.48 -21.93
C GLU A 195 -1.30 -21.36 -21.26
N LEU A 196 -0.31 -20.83 -21.98
CA LEU A 196 0.42 -19.62 -21.57
C LEU A 196 -0.54 -18.43 -21.49
N ARG A 197 -1.48 -18.32 -22.45
CA ARG A 197 -2.53 -17.30 -22.44
C ARG A 197 -3.48 -17.43 -21.27
N SER A 198 -3.99 -18.62 -20.96
CA SER A 198 -4.94 -18.79 -19.85
C SER A 198 -4.30 -18.45 -18.50
N ARG A 199 -3.04 -18.86 -18.27
CA ARG A 199 -2.28 -18.47 -17.07
C ARG A 199 -1.99 -16.96 -17.01
N TYR A 200 -1.61 -16.33 -18.13
CA TYR A 200 -1.42 -14.87 -18.21
C TYR A 200 -2.71 -14.09 -17.90
N LEU A 201 -3.85 -14.53 -18.44
CA LEU A 201 -5.15 -13.90 -18.20
C LEU A 201 -5.64 -14.09 -16.76
N ALA A 202 -5.38 -15.26 -16.15
CA ALA A 202 -5.69 -15.48 -14.74
C ALA A 202 -4.81 -14.61 -13.82
N LEU A 203 -3.52 -14.51 -14.11
CA LEU A 203 -2.59 -13.61 -13.40
C LEU A 203 -3.06 -12.15 -13.45
N TYR A 204 -3.53 -11.67 -14.61
CA TYR A 204 -4.11 -10.33 -14.73
C TYR A 204 -5.31 -10.13 -13.79
N ASP A 205 -6.21 -11.11 -13.67
CA ASP A 205 -7.38 -11.04 -12.79
C ASP A 205 -7.00 -11.11 -11.29
N VAL A 206 -5.91 -11.80 -10.93
CA VAL A 206 -5.32 -11.77 -9.57
C VAL A 206 -4.77 -10.37 -9.26
N ILE A 207 -4.05 -9.76 -10.20
CA ILE A 207 -3.47 -8.41 -10.00
C ILE A 207 -4.59 -7.36 -9.92
N ASP A 208 -5.63 -7.45 -10.74
CA ASP A 208 -6.82 -6.60 -10.65
C ASP A 208 -7.58 -6.79 -9.31
N THR A 209 -7.54 -8.00 -8.75
CA THR A 209 -8.04 -8.26 -7.38
C THR A 209 -7.17 -7.58 -6.32
N LEU A 210 -5.83 -7.65 -6.43
CA LEU A 210 -4.89 -6.94 -5.54
C LEU A 210 -5.05 -5.41 -5.60
N VAL A 211 -5.29 -4.85 -6.79
CA VAL A 211 -5.60 -3.42 -6.96
C VAL A 211 -6.87 -3.05 -6.19
N LYS A 212 -7.95 -3.84 -6.29
CA LYS A 212 -9.20 -3.60 -5.54
C LYS A 212 -9.04 -3.72 -4.03
N LEU A 213 -8.23 -4.68 -3.57
CA LEU A 213 -7.90 -4.84 -2.15
C LEU A 213 -7.16 -3.62 -1.60
N ASN A 214 -6.13 -3.14 -2.30
CA ASN A 214 -5.37 -1.95 -1.87
C ASN A 214 -6.17 -0.65 -2.05
N GLN A 215 -7.06 -0.56 -3.04
CA GLN A 215 -8.01 0.56 -3.15
C GLN A 215 -8.99 0.57 -1.97
N THR A 216 -9.47 -0.60 -1.53
CA THR A 216 -10.32 -0.71 -0.34
C THR A 216 -9.56 -0.30 0.93
N LYS A 217 -8.30 -0.75 1.09
CA LYS A 217 -7.41 -0.32 2.18
C LYS A 217 -7.24 1.20 2.22
N PHE A 218 -6.91 1.81 1.08
CA PHE A 218 -6.77 3.26 0.93
C PHE A 218 -8.07 4.01 1.25
N ALA A 219 -9.20 3.60 0.67
CA ALA A 219 -10.49 4.26 0.87
C ALA A 219 -10.95 4.22 2.34
N VAL A 220 -10.75 3.09 3.03
CA VAL A 220 -11.05 2.96 4.47
C VAL A 220 -10.14 3.86 5.34
N LEU A 221 -8.87 4.05 4.97
CA LEU A 221 -7.98 4.99 5.67
C LEU A 221 -8.30 6.47 5.38
N ALA A 222 -8.91 6.76 4.24
CA ALA A 222 -9.41 8.11 3.95
C ALA A 222 -10.62 8.47 4.82
N THR A 223 -11.53 7.53 5.13
CA THR A 223 -12.72 7.82 5.96
C THR A 223 -12.42 8.08 7.44
N THR A 224 -11.25 7.66 7.94
CA THR A 224 -10.82 7.89 9.33
C THR A 224 -9.90 9.09 9.49
N THR A 225 -9.24 9.51 8.40
CA THR A 225 -8.30 10.63 8.36
C THR A 225 -9.01 11.97 8.61
N ARG A 226 -8.49 12.79 9.56
CA ARG A 226 -9.11 14.05 10.03
C ARG A 226 -9.59 15.00 8.92
N HIS A 227 -8.82 15.14 7.84
CA HIS A 227 -9.17 16.01 6.71
C HIS A 227 -10.22 15.39 5.78
N TYR A 228 -10.17 14.09 5.55
CA TYR A 228 -10.99 13.43 4.53
C TYR A 228 -12.30 12.83 5.07
N ALA A 229 -12.35 12.46 6.36
CA ALA A 229 -13.54 11.93 7.02
C ALA A 229 -14.84 12.73 6.77
N PRO A 230 -14.85 14.08 6.75
CA PRO A 230 -16.06 14.85 6.49
C PRO A 230 -16.69 14.65 5.10
N TYR A 231 -15.91 14.23 4.09
CA TYR A 231 -16.42 13.97 2.74
C TYR A 231 -17.21 12.66 2.61
N PHE A 232 -17.29 11.87 3.68
CA PHE A 232 -17.82 10.51 3.64
C PHE A 232 -18.94 10.31 4.66
N LYS A 233 -20.01 9.65 4.22
CA LYS A 233 -21.13 9.22 5.06
C LYS A 233 -21.25 7.71 5.04
N GLU A 234 -21.50 7.12 6.22
CA GLU A 234 -21.74 5.69 6.39
C GLU A 234 -23.25 5.42 6.44
N THR A 235 -23.71 4.40 5.72
CA THR A 235 -25.09 3.91 5.71
C THR A 235 -25.10 2.38 5.77
N ILE A 236 -26.08 1.82 6.49
CA ILE A 236 -26.29 0.37 6.59
C ILE A 236 -27.19 -0.07 5.43
N ALA A 237 -26.70 -0.96 4.57
CA ALA A 237 -27.51 -1.57 3.51
C ALA A 237 -28.39 -2.71 4.06
N ASP A 238 -29.39 -3.14 3.29
CA ASP A 238 -30.43 -4.11 3.73
C ASP A 238 -29.87 -5.46 4.24
N ASN A 239 -28.69 -5.84 3.77
CA ASN A 239 -27.97 -7.04 4.18
C ASN A 239 -27.13 -6.85 5.46
N GLY A 240 -27.28 -5.72 6.16
CA GLY A 240 -26.49 -5.35 7.34
C GLY A 240 -25.06 -4.87 7.04
N THR A 241 -24.59 -4.93 5.78
CA THR A 241 -23.25 -4.44 5.44
C THR A 241 -23.23 -2.91 5.45
N LYS A 242 -22.19 -2.36 6.08
CA LYS A 242 -21.96 -0.92 6.10
C LYS A 242 -21.29 -0.48 4.80
N LYS A 243 -21.89 0.51 4.14
CA LYS A 243 -21.38 1.15 2.92
C LYS A 243 -21.04 2.61 3.19
N VAL A 244 -20.02 3.10 2.50
CA VAL A 244 -19.61 4.49 2.49
C VAL A 244 -19.97 5.10 1.14
N PHE A 245 -20.51 6.31 1.17
CA PHE A 245 -20.78 7.16 0.00
C PHE A 245 -20.27 8.58 0.25
N PHE A 246 -20.19 9.38 -0.81
CA PHE A 246 -19.75 10.78 -0.72
C PHE A 246 -20.84 11.68 -0.10
N ASP A 247 -20.46 12.54 0.84
CA ASP A 247 -21.36 13.57 1.34
C ASP A 247 -21.49 14.71 0.34
N TRP A 248 -22.61 14.76 -0.37
CA TRP A 248 -22.92 15.83 -1.32
C TRP A 248 -22.89 17.23 -0.70
N LEU A 249 -23.17 17.37 0.60
CA LEU A 249 -23.07 18.66 1.31
C LEU A 249 -21.63 19.19 1.37
N LYS A 250 -20.63 18.35 1.09
CA LYS A 250 -19.21 18.68 1.02
C LYS A 250 -18.69 18.84 -0.40
N ALA A 251 -19.54 18.79 -1.43
CA ALA A 251 -19.14 19.03 -2.82
C ALA A 251 -18.46 20.40 -3.02
N ARG A 252 -18.90 21.46 -2.33
CA ARG A 252 -18.27 22.80 -2.43
C ARG A 252 -16.83 22.81 -1.91
N GLU A 253 -16.56 22.03 -0.86
CA GLU A 253 -15.24 21.92 -0.24
C GLU A 253 -14.33 20.99 -1.05
N ALA A 254 -14.86 19.86 -1.55
CA ALA A 254 -14.13 18.90 -2.38
C ALA A 254 -13.65 19.56 -3.69
N CYS A 255 -14.56 20.20 -4.45
CA CYS A 255 -14.23 20.82 -5.73
C CYS A 255 -13.20 21.97 -5.65
N ARG A 256 -12.89 22.50 -4.46
CA ARG A 256 -11.94 23.61 -4.30
C ARG A 256 -10.49 23.15 -4.39
N SER A 257 -10.12 22.07 -3.71
CA SER A 257 -8.75 21.55 -3.68
C SER A 257 -8.53 20.52 -4.79
N PHE A 258 -7.61 20.83 -5.71
CA PHE A 258 -7.17 19.92 -6.77
C PHE A 258 -6.63 18.60 -6.20
N LEU A 259 -5.91 18.66 -5.08
CA LEU A 259 -5.37 17.49 -4.39
C LEU A 259 -6.48 16.62 -3.80
N ASP A 260 -7.49 17.25 -3.20
CA ASP A 260 -8.58 16.51 -2.54
C ASP A 260 -9.51 15.85 -3.56
N CYS A 261 -9.75 16.49 -4.72
CA CYS A 261 -10.45 15.86 -5.86
C CYS A 261 -9.81 14.53 -6.28
N ILE A 262 -8.48 14.50 -6.45
CA ILE A 262 -7.75 13.28 -6.88
C ILE A 262 -7.90 12.16 -5.85
N ILE A 263 -7.81 12.51 -4.56
CA ILE A 263 -7.88 11.57 -3.45
C ILE A 263 -9.27 10.99 -3.27
N ILE A 264 -10.31 11.83 -3.38
CA ILE A 264 -11.71 11.40 -3.34
C ILE A 264 -12.01 10.48 -4.53
N GLU A 265 -11.54 10.81 -5.73
CA GLU A 265 -11.73 9.96 -6.92
C GLU A 265 -11.01 8.61 -6.80
N LEU A 266 -9.79 8.59 -6.24
CA LEU A 266 -9.05 7.35 -5.95
C LEU A 266 -9.76 6.45 -4.90
N CYS A 267 -10.59 7.01 -4.01
CA CYS A 267 -11.31 6.20 -3.01
C CYS A 267 -12.43 5.34 -3.61
N PHE A 268 -13.02 5.75 -4.75
CA PHE A 268 -14.18 5.06 -5.29
C PHE A 268 -13.81 3.97 -6.32
N PRO A 269 -14.40 2.76 -6.23
CA PRO A 269 -14.24 1.76 -7.26
C PRO A 269 -14.91 2.23 -8.56
N ASN A 270 -14.31 1.90 -9.70
CA ASN A 270 -14.75 2.31 -11.04
C ASN A 270 -14.85 3.85 -11.20
N GLY A 271 -13.77 4.57 -10.85
CA GLY A 271 -13.64 6.00 -11.11
C GLY A 271 -13.76 6.37 -12.60
N THR A 272 -14.10 7.64 -12.87
CA THR A 272 -14.18 8.24 -14.21
C THR A 272 -12.85 8.11 -14.96
N TYR A 273 -11.75 8.28 -14.22
CA TYR A 273 -10.40 8.30 -14.78
C TYR A 273 -9.60 7.05 -14.40
N PRO A 274 -8.81 6.48 -15.33
CA PRO A 274 -7.87 5.40 -15.03
C PRO A 274 -6.94 5.75 -13.86
N GLN A 275 -6.75 4.83 -12.92
CA GLN A 275 -5.97 5.07 -11.70
C GLN A 275 -4.52 5.50 -11.98
N ASN A 276 -3.90 4.98 -13.04
CA ASN A 276 -2.55 5.37 -13.47
C ASN A 276 -2.47 6.86 -13.89
N VAL A 277 -3.52 7.39 -14.51
CA VAL A 277 -3.65 8.83 -14.83
C VAL A 277 -3.83 9.63 -13.55
N LEU A 278 -4.70 9.21 -12.63
CA LEU A 278 -4.86 9.83 -11.31
C LEU A 278 -3.53 9.87 -10.54
N TYR A 279 -2.73 8.82 -10.60
CA TYR A 279 -1.40 8.75 -10.00
C TYR A 279 -0.38 9.70 -10.65
N ALA A 280 -0.33 9.77 -11.98
CA ALA A 280 0.52 10.74 -12.66
C ALA A 280 0.18 12.19 -12.25
N ILE A 281 -1.11 12.52 -12.19
CA ILE A 281 -1.61 13.83 -11.75
C ILE A 281 -1.31 14.07 -10.25
N LEU A 282 -1.48 13.07 -9.38
CA LEU A 282 -1.17 13.16 -7.95
C LEU A 282 0.31 13.53 -7.73
N HIS A 283 1.22 12.94 -8.51
CA HIS A 283 2.65 13.25 -8.41
C HIS A 283 2.98 14.69 -8.81
N GLU A 284 2.35 15.22 -9.87
CA GLU A 284 2.48 16.63 -10.25
C GLU A 284 1.86 17.54 -9.17
N ALA A 285 0.66 17.22 -8.68
CA ALA A 285 -0.07 17.98 -7.65
C ALA A 285 0.67 18.08 -6.32
N VAL A 286 1.31 17.00 -5.86
CA VAL A 286 2.03 16.94 -4.57
C VAL A 286 3.34 17.72 -4.62
N LYS A 287 4.03 17.73 -5.78
CA LYS A 287 5.19 18.59 -6.03
C LYS A 287 4.81 20.07 -6.06
N GLU A 288 3.65 20.39 -6.62
CA GLU A 288 3.12 21.75 -6.72
C GLU A 288 2.56 22.30 -5.40
N ALA A 289 2.00 21.42 -4.56
CA ALA A 289 1.29 21.80 -3.33
C ALA A 289 1.81 21.05 -2.06
N PRO A 290 3.11 21.14 -1.73
CA PRO A 290 3.70 20.39 -0.60
C PRO A 290 3.14 20.79 0.77
N LYS A 291 2.54 21.98 0.92
CA LYS A 291 1.76 22.37 2.12
C LYS A 291 0.45 21.57 2.23
N GLU A 292 -0.28 21.40 1.12
CA GLU A 292 -1.53 20.64 1.08
C GLU A 292 -1.28 19.14 1.29
N ALA A 293 -0.16 18.63 0.78
CA ALA A 293 0.32 17.27 1.00
C ALA A 293 0.65 16.93 2.49
N ARG A 294 0.64 17.92 3.41
CA ARG A 294 0.75 17.67 4.86
C ARG A 294 -0.56 17.20 5.52
N ARG A 295 -1.69 17.22 4.80
CA ARG A 295 -3.00 16.74 5.28
C ARG A 295 -3.07 15.21 5.42
N PHE A 296 -2.18 14.47 4.75
CA PHE A 296 -2.13 13.01 4.77
C PHE A 296 -1.31 12.48 5.97
N PRO A 297 -1.85 11.56 6.79
CA PRO A 297 -1.03 10.79 7.73
C PRO A 297 -0.19 9.73 6.97
N GLN A 298 0.94 9.32 7.55
CA GLN A 298 1.85 8.31 6.96
C GLN A 298 1.12 7.05 6.48
N ALA A 299 0.21 6.48 7.29
CA ALA A 299 -0.54 5.27 6.91
C ALA A 299 -1.39 5.43 5.62
N LEU A 300 -1.87 6.64 5.33
CA LEU A 300 -2.58 6.94 4.09
C LEU A 300 -1.60 7.11 2.92
N TRP A 301 -0.46 7.76 3.15
CA TRP A 301 0.66 7.82 2.18
C TRP A 301 1.18 6.44 1.78
N ASP A 302 1.22 5.51 2.73
CA ASP A 302 1.69 4.14 2.48
C ASP A 302 0.68 3.35 1.68
N ALA A 303 -0.62 3.47 1.99
CA ALA A 303 -1.69 2.89 1.16
C ALA A 303 -1.75 3.51 -0.25
N VAL A 304 -1.42 4.80 -0.41
CA VAL A 304 -1.22 5.43 -1.74
C VAL A 304 -0.09 4.72 -2.50
N GLY A 305 1.04 4.45 -1.82
CA GLY A 305 2.20 3.73 -2.38
C GLY A 305 1.90 2.29 -2.77
N ASP A 306 1.29 1.50 -1.89
CA ASP A 306 0.91 0.10 -2.15
C ASP A 306 0.05 -0.02 -3.42
N LEU A 307 -0.98 0.83 -3.51
CA LEU A 307 -1.91 0.85 -4.63
C LEU A 307 -1.26 1.37 -5.92
N ALA A 308 -0.32 2.33 -5.83
CA ALA A 308 0.46 2.79 -6.98
C ALA A 308 1.29 1.65 -7.59
N VAL A 309 1.99 0.88 -6.75
CA VAL A 309 2.80 -0.26 -7.22
C VAL A 309 1.92 -1.38 -7.78
N CYS A 310 0.75 -1.65 -7.19
CA CYS A 310 -0.24 -2.57 -7.76
C CYS A 310 -0.72 -2.10 -9.16
N VAL A 311 -0.99 -0.81 -9.32
CA VAL A 311 -1.43 -0.21 -10.59
C VAL A 311 -0.32 -0.23 -11.63
N GLN A 312 0.93 0.08 -11.27
CA GLN A 312 2.10 -0.03 -12.15
C GLN A 312 2.24 -1.45 -12.72
N LEU A 313 2.15 -2.47 -11.87
CA LEU A 313 2.24 -3.86 -12.31
C LEU A 313 1.05 -4.25 -13.21
N ARG A 314 -0.18 -3.88 -12.84
CA ARG A 314 -1.37 -4.13 -13.67
C ARG A 314 -1.21 -3.53 -15.06
N ASP A 315 -0.71 -2.31 -15.16
CA ASP A 315 -0.56 -1.59 -16.42
C ASP A 315 0.51 -2.20 -17.35
N LEU A 316 1.62 -2.70 -16.79
CA LEU A 316 2.62 -3.48 -17.52
C LEU A 316 2.01 -4.79 -18.06
N ILE A 317 1.23 -5.50 -17.25
CA ILE A 317 0.57 -6.75 -17.63
C ILE A 317 -0.62 -6.52 -18.58
N GLU A 318 -1.31 -5.37 -18.50
CA GLU A 318 -2.38 -5.03 -19.45
C GLU A 318 -1.83 -4.73 -20.85
N THR A 319 -0.62 -4.16 -20.96
CA THR A 319 -0.11 -3.59 -22.21
C THR A 319 -0.15 -4.56 -23.41
N PRO A 320 0.24 -5.85 -23.31
CA PRO A 320 0.05 -6.83 -24.39
C PRO A 320 -1.42 -7.08 -24.76
N LEU A 321 -2.33 -7.00 -23.78
CA LEU A 321 -3.78 -7.23 -23.92
C LEU A 321 -4.54 -6.05 -24.56
N LEU A 322 -3.88 -4.91 -24.76
CA LEU A 322 -4.46 -3.76 -25.46
C LEU A 322 -4.45 -3.93 -26.98
N SER A 323 -3.57 -4.79 -27.51
CA SER A 323 -3.44 -5.02 -28.95
C SER A 323 -4.77 -5.48 -29.57
N PRO A 324 -5.12 -5.07 -30.81
CA PRO A 324 -6.43 -5.39 -31.41
C PRO A 324 -6.75 -6.89 -31.45
N ASN A 325 -5.71 -7.73 -31.60
CA ASN A 325 -5.83 -9.18 -31.61
C ASN A 325 -6.09 -9.79 -30.22
N ALA A 326 -5.79 -9.06 -29.14
CA ALA A 326 -5.91 -9.51 -27.75
C ALA A 326 -7.18 -9.03 -27.04
N GLN A 327 -7.88 -8.02 -27.57
CA GLN A 327 -9.20 -7.59 -27.10
C GLN A 327 -10.22 -8.75 -26.96
N PRO A 328 -10.35 -9.73 -27.88
CA PRO A 328 -11.22 -10.88 -27.64
C PRO A 328 -10.79 -11.75 -26.44
N TRP A 329 -9.48 -11.86 -26.17
CA TRP A 329 -8.95 -12.71 -25.09
C TRP A 329 -9.39 -12.26 -23.70
N LYS A 330 -9.63 -10.95 -23.50
CA LYS A 330 -10.17 -10.41 -22.24
C LYS A 330 -11.55 -10.99 -21.88
N ASN A 331 -12.29 -11.50 -22.87
CA ASN A 331 -13.62 -12.09 -22.74
C ASN A 331 -13.63 -13.63 -22.84
N GLU A 332 -12.47 -14.29 -22.95
CA GLU A 332 -12.39 -15.75 -22.90
C GLU A 332 -12.70 -16.25 -21.47
N GLU A 333 -13.34 -17.43 -21.35
CA GLU A 333 -13.60 -18.04 -20.04
C GLU A 333 -12.28 -18.56 -19.43
N LYS A 334 -11.87 -17.96 -18.32
CA LYS A 334 -10.60 -18.25 -17.65
C LYS A 334 -10.81 -19.31 -16.58
N LYS A 335 -10.08 -20.41 -16.67
CA LYS A 335 -9.92 -21.32 -15.53
C LYS A 335 -8.83 -20.77 -14.62
N MET A 336 -9.17 -20.45 -13.37
CA MET A 336 -8.18 -20.00 -12.38
C MET A 336 -7.22 -21.14 -11.99
N PRO A 337 -5.97 -20.83 -11.58
CA PRO A 337 -5.06 -21.81 -11.00
C PRO A 337 -5.59 -22.43 -9.71
N LEU A 338 -5.24 -23.69 -9.45
CA LEU A 338 -5.61 -24.40 -8.21
C LEU A 338 -5.13 -23.68 -6.94
N ASP A 339 -3.99 -22.98 -7.02
CA ASP A 339 -3.45 -22.21 -5.90
C ASP A 339 -4.21 -20.89 -5.66
N TYR A 340 -4.92 -20.37 -6.67
CA TYR A 340 -5.83 -19.23 -6.48
C TYR A 340 -7.13 -19.68 -5.82
N ASP A 341 -7.70 -20.81 -6.24
CA ASP A 341 -8.88 -21.38 -5.58
C ASP A 341 -8.57 -21.70 -4.09
N GLN A 342 -7.38 -22.25 -3.81
CA GLN A 342 -6.89 -22.42 -2.44
C GLN A 342 -6.72 -21.10 -1.67
N TRP A 343 -6.31 -20.01 -2.32
CA TRP A 343 -6.19 -18.69 -1.69
C TRP A 343 -7.57 -18.07 -1.37
N VAL A 344 -8.57 -18.26 -2.24
CA VAL A 344 -9.96 -17.86 -1.98
C VAL A 344 -10.57 -18.67 -0.83
N ASP A 345 -10.36 -19.98 -0.79
CA ASP A 345 -10.77 -20.83 0.33
C ASP A 345 -10.04 -20.44 1.64
N ALA A 346 -8.73 -20.18 1.57
CA ALA A 346 -7.93 -19.72 2.70
C ALA A 346 -8.47 -18.41 3.28
N GLN A 347 -8.93 -17.48 2.44
CA GLN A 347 -9.59 -16.26 2.89
C GLN A 347 -10.87 -16.57 3.69
N LEU A 348 -11.76 -17.43 3.19
CA LEU A 348 -13.00 -17.80 3.90
C LEU A 348 -12.72 -18.41 5.28
N TYR A 349 -11.76 -19.34 5.36
CA TYR A 349 -11.34 -19.92 6.64
C TYR A 349 -10.66 -18.90 7.56
N SER A 350 -9.90 -17.97 6.99
CA SER A 350 -9.18 -16.91 7.72
C SER A 350 -10.14 -15.86 8.28
N GLU A 351 -11.20 -15.49 7.55
CA GLU A 351 -12.26 -14.57 8.01
C GLU A 351 -12.94 -15.09 9.29
N GLY A 352 -13.40 -16.34 9.26
CA GLY A 352 -14.07 -17.02 10.38
C GLY A 352 -13.12 -17.52 11.48
N ALA A 353 -11.81 -17.55 11.24
CA ALA A 353 -10.80 -17.67 12.29
C ALA A 353 -10.54 -16.31 12.97
N ALA A 354 -10.52 -15.21 12.21
CA ALA A 354 -10.32 -13.87 12.74
C ALA A 354 -11.48 -13.40 13.64
N GLU A 355 -12.72 -13.83 13.36
CA GLU A 355 -13.90 -13.58 14.21
C GLU A 355 -13.80 -14.19 15.61
N LYS A 356 -12.92 -15.18 15.82
CA LYS A 356 -12.69 -15.80 17.14
C LYS A 356 -11.74 -14.97 18.04
N HIS A 357 -11.51 -13.70 17.72
CA HIS A 357 -10.59 -12.79 18.44
C HIS A 357 -10.89 -12.63 19.94
N ALA A 358 -12.14 -12.87 20.36
CA ALA A 358 -12.52 -12.91 21.77
C ALA A 358 -11.71 -13.91 22.62
N SER A 359 -11.09 -14.92 22.01
CA SER A 359 -10.23 -15.92 22.68
C SER A 359 -8.90 -15.39 23.22
N PHE A 360 -8.41 -14.24 22.74
CA PHE A 360 -7.11 -13.68 23.14
C PHE A 360 -7.15 -12.24 23.67
N LYS A 361 -8.32 -11.59 23.68
CA LYS A 361 -8.47 -10.18 24.11
C LYS A 361 -7.86 -9.91 25.51
N ASP A 362 -8.10 -10.81 26.47
CA ASP A 362 -7.66 -10.66 27.86
C ASP A 362 -6.18 -11.03 28.06
N ALA A 363 -5.54 -11.63 27.04
CA ALA A 363 -4.11 -11.85 27.00
C ALA A 363 -3.35 -10.58 26.55
N ILE A 364 -3.88 -9.85 25.57
CA ILE A 364 -3.22 -8.68 24.97
C ILE A 364 -3.56 -7.34 25.66
N TYR A 365 -4.62 -7.25 26.45
CA TYR A 365 -5.08 -6.00 27.05
C TYR A 365 -4.49 -5.72 28.45
N PRO A 366 -4.03 -4.49 28.76
CA PRO A 366 -3.79 -3.38 27.83
C PRO A 366 -2.58 -3.65 26.93
N LEU A 367 -2.56 -3.01 25.75
CA LEU A 367 -1.67 -3.33 24.63
C LEU A 367 -0.18 -3.38 25.02
N GLU A 368 0.25 -2.58 26.00
CA GLU A 368 1.62 -2.53 26.53
C GLU A 368 2.14 -3.90 26.99
N ARG A 369 1.25 -4.82 27.39
CA ARG A 369 1.63 -6.20 27.76
C ARG A 369 2.28 -6.95 26.60
N THR A 370 1.94 -6.63 25.35
CA THR A 370 2.44 -7.32 24.15
C THR A 370 3.91 -7.04 23.86
N LYS A 371 4.49 -5.98 24.46
CA LYS A 371 5.95 -5.73 24.52
C LYS A 371 6.72 -6.86 25.20
N LYS A 372 6.04 -7.75 25.94
CA LYS A 372 6.64 -8.96 26.53
C LYS A 372 6.49 -10.14 25.57
N ALA A 373 7.62 -10.72 25.16
CA ALA A 373 7.67 -11.86 24.25
C ALA A 373 6.76 -13.04 24.67
N GLU A 374 6.66 -13.34 25.97
CA GLU A 374 5.77 -14.37 26.51
C GLU A 374 4.28 -14.11 26.23
N VAL A 375 3.86 -12.84 26.31
CA VAL A 375 2.46 -12.44 26.06
C VAL A 375 2.15 -12.55 24.58
N LEU A 376 3.03 -12.05 23.71
CA LEU A 376 2.86 -12.15 22.25
C LEU A 376 2.89 -13.62 21.79
N ALA A 377 3.79 -14.44 22.33
CA ALA A 377 3.84 -15.88 22.07
C ALA A 377 2.57 -16.61 22.55
N ASN A 378 1.95 -16.17 23.66
CA ASN A 378 0.68 -16.72 24.11
C ASN A 378 -0.50 -16.27 23.23
N MET A 379 -0.55 -15.01 22.79
CA MET A 379 -1.51 -14.54 21.78
C MET A 379 -1.43 -15.40 20.50
N TRP A 380 -0.23 -15.62 19.97
CA TRP A 380 -0.04 -16.44 18.77
C TRP A 380 -0.42 -17.91 18.95
N LYS A 381 -0.44 -18.46 20.17
CA LYS A 381 -1.04 -19.79 20.44
C LYS A 381 -2.55 -19.77 20.24
N TYR A 382 -3.25 -18.76 20.76
CA TYR A 382 -4.70 -18.60 20.57
C TYR A 382 -5.07 -18.34 19.10
N VAL A 383 -4.33 -17.46 18.41
CA VAL A 383 -4.51 -17.25 16.96
C VAL A 383 -4.36 -18.57 16.20
N ASN A 384 -3.28 -19.32 16.42
CA ASN A 384 -3.10 -20.61 15.76
C ASN A 384 -4.16 -21.67 16.15
N ALA A 385 -4.67 -21.64 17.39
CA ALA A 385 -5.78 -22.49 17.80
C ALA A 385 -7.09 -22.12 17.07
N ASN A 386 -7.39 -20.83 16.91
CA ASN A 386 -8.54 -20.35 16.14
C ASN A 386 -8.47 -20.85 14.70
N TYR A 387 -7.34 -20.62 14.02
CA TYR A 387 -7.11 -21.06 12.64
C TYR A 387 -7.20 -22.58 12.48
N LYS A 388 -6.62 -23.36 13.40
CA LYS A 388 -6.75 -24.82 13.40
C LYS A 388 -8.19 -25.29 13.64
N SER A 389 -8.94 -24.59 14.50
CA SER A 389 -10.35 -24.90 14.76
C SER A 389 -11.30 -24.56 13.61
N THR A 390 -10.90 -23.69 12.68
CA THR A 390 -11.70 -23.30 11.50
C THR A 390 -11.28 -24.04 10.22
N SER A 391 -9.98 -24.36 10.07
CA SER A 391 -9.40 -24.85 8.80
C SER A 391 -8.63 -26.18 8.89
N GLY A 392 -8.39 -26.69 10.10
CA GLY A 392 -7.43 -27.78 10.35
C GLY A 392 -5.95 -27.38 10.27
N LYS A 393 -5.62 -26.20 9.73
CA LYS A 393 -4.24 -25.69 9.53
C LYS A 393 -3.92 -24.55 10.50
N ASP A 394 -2.64 -24.37 10.84
CA ASP A 394 -2.15 -23.08 11.36
C ASP A 394 -2.19 -21.99 10.28
N ILE A 395 -2.06 -20.73 10.69
CA ILE A 395 -2.15 -19.57 9.79
C ILE A 395 -1.04 -19.56 8.73
N ASP A 396 0.19 -19.95 9.08
CA ASP A 396 1.33 -19.99 8.17
C ASP A 396 1.11 -21.03 7.06
N THR A 397 0.57 -22.20 7.42
CA THR A 397 0.26 -23.31 6.50
C THR A 397 -1.06 -23.11 5.74
N LEU A 398 -2.02 -22.36 6.28
CA LEU A 398 -3.25 -21.99 5.58
C LEU A 398 -2.95 -21.11 4.37
N TRP A 399 -2.08 -20.10 4.56
CA TRP A 399 -1.71 -19.11 3.55
C TRP A 399 -0.47 -19.49 2.71
N ASN A 400 0.06 -20.71 2.84
CA ASN A 400 1.23 -21.20 2.10
C ASN A 400 2.51 -20.32 2.31
N LEU A 401 2.66 -19.74 3.51
CA LEU A 401 3.76 -18.83 3.88
C LEU A 401 4.81 -19.46 4.80
N THR A 402 4.59 -20.69 5.30
CA THR A 402 5.44 -21.39 6.28
C THR A 402 6.94 -21.40 5.94
N GLN A 403 7.27 -21.40 4.65
CA GLN A 403 8.67 -21.34 4.19
C GLN A 403 9.17 -19.89 3.99
N ALA A 404 8.36 -18.98 3.43
CA ALA A 404 8.73 -17.58 3.15
C ALA A 404 8.97 -16.72 4.40
N ILE A 405 8.31 -17.07 5.52
CA ILE A 405 8.49 -16.38 6.81
C ILE A 405 9.93 -16.54 7.34
N LYS A 406 10.69 -17.54 6.86
CA LYS A 406 12.10 -17.79 7.17
C LYS A 406 12.95 -17.68 5.89
N PRO A 407 13.36 -16.46 5.47
CA PRO A 407 14.22 -16.30 4.31
C PRO A 407 15.62 -16.83 4.63
N THR A 408 16.39 -17.16 3.59
CA THR A 408 17.84 -17.29 3.73
C THR A 408 18.43 -15.92 3.39
N PRO A 409 19.00 -15.17 4.34
CA PRO A 409 19.58 -13.86 4.03
C PRO A 409 20.74 -13.98 3.05
N ARG A 410 20.78 -13.12 2.02
CA ARG A 410 21.73 -13.22 0.89
C ARG A 410 22.18 -11.86 0.40
N TRP A 411 23.49 -11.71 0.16
CA TRP A 411 24.09 -10.52 -0.45
C TRP A 411 25.38 -10.89 -1.19
N HIS A 412 25.50 -10.48 -2.45
CA HIS A 412 26.65 -10.71 -3.31
C HIS A 412 27.30 -9.38 -3.71
N PRO A 413 28.51 -9.06 -3.20
CA PRO A 413 29.20 -7.81 -3.51
C PRO A 413 29.27 -7.46 -5.01
N PHE A 414 28.97 -6.19 -5.32
CA PHE A 414 29.09 -5.64 -6.68
C PHE A 414 30.39 -4.83 -6.83
N PRO A 415 31.13 -4.93 -7.96
CA PRO A 415 32.34 -4.14 -8.17
C PRO A 415 32.04 -2.64 -8.34
N ILE A 416 32.28 -1.85 -7.29
CA ILE A 416 32.18 -0.39 -7.34
C ILE A 416 33.34 0.16 -8.16
N PHE A 417 33.08 0.54 -9.41
CA PHE A 417 34.04 1.24 -10.26
C PHE A 417 34.22 2.69 -9.78
N ALA A 418 35.26 2.93 -8.96
CA ALA A 418 35.62 4.21 -8.37
C ALA A 418 36.19 5.26 -9.38
N GLY A 419 35.68 5.28 -10.62
CA GLY A 419 36.18 6.12 -11.72
C GLY A 419 35.10 6.88 -12.50
N ALA A 420 33.85 6.91 -12.02
CA ALA A 420 32.75 7.64 -12.63
C ALA A 420 31.85 8.28 -11.56
N ASP A 421 32.18 9.51 -11.20
CA ASP A 421 31.28 10.53 -10.66
C ASP A 421 31.88 11.89 -11.06
N SER A 422 31.02 12.89 -11.27
CA SER A 422 31.43 14.27 -11.55
C SER A 422 31.52 15.07 -10.25
N ASP A 423 32.54 15.92 -10.13
CA ASP A 423 32.69 16.85 -9.00
C ASP A 423 31.54 17.87 -9.00
N ILE A 424 30.56 17.67 -8.12
CA ILE A 424 29.46 18.60 -7.84
C ILE A 424 29.32 18.73 -6.32
N ASP A 425 29.29 19.98 -5.86
CA ASP A 425 29.04 20.44 -4.48
C ASP A 425 30.07 20.00 -3.41
N ASP A 426 31.28 20.57 -3.49
CA ASP A 426 32.22 20.67 -2.34
C ASP A 426 32.63 22.15 -2.14
N ASP A 427 31.67 22.98 -1.77
CA ASP A 427 31.86 24.42 -1.53
C ASP A 427 32.37 24.67 -0.10
N ALA A 428 33.69 24.57 0.07
CA ALA A 428 34.38 24.78 1.34
C ALA A 428 35.75 25.47 1.14
N PRO A 429 36.11 26.49 1.93
CA PRO A 429 37.30 27.30 1.69
C PRO A 429 38.60 26.53 1.95
N ALA A 430 39.47 26.48 0.95
CA ALA A 430 40.72 25.71 0.99
C ALA A 430 41.73 26.28 1.99
N SER A 431 41.97 25.54 3.09
CA SER A 431 42.98 25.91 4.09
C SER A 431 44.42 25.83 3.52
N ASN A 432 45.21 26.88 3.76
CA ASN A 432 46.56 27.03 3.20
C ASN A 432 47.58 26.00 3.73
N ILE A 433 47.89 24.96 2.95
CA ILE A 433 49.00 24.04 3.24
C ILE A 433 50.24 24.41 2.40
N ASN A 434 51.20 25.06 3.07
CA ASN A 434 52.50 25.42 2.50
C ASN A 434 53.31 24.19 2.04
N LYS A 435 53.65 24.12 0.74
CA LYS A 435 54.70 23.21 0.21
C LYS A 435 55.74 23.94 -0.64
N ARG A 436 56.86 24.30 -0.03
CA ARG A 436 58.12 24.60 -0.74
C ARG A 436 58.75 23.29 -1.23
N GLY A 437 58.99 23.15 -2.54
CA GLY A 437 59.74 22.03 -3.11
C GLY A 437 59.94 22.13 -4.62
N LYS A 438 61.13 22.54 -5.08
CA LYS A 438 61.45 22.71 -6.52
C LYS A 438 61.98 21.42 -7.17
N LYS A 439 61.53 21.15 -8.41
CA LYS A 439 62.20 20.51 -9.58
C LYS A 439 61.21 19.59 -10.34
N GLY A 440 61.00 19.65 -11.67
CA GLY A 440 61.34 20.68 -12.66
C GLY A 440 61.61 20.14 -14.08
N MET A 441 60.94 20.69 -15.11
CA MET A 441 61.15 20.48 -16.58
C MET A 441 60.83 19.04 -17.10
N LEU A 442 60.41 18.75 -18.34
CA LEU A 442 60.13 19.48 -19.62
C LEU A 442 58.67 19.12 -20.05
N ALA A 443 57.85 19.90 -20.77
CA ALA A 443 58.01 20.71 -21.99
C ALA A 443 58.07 19.92 -23.33
N ILE A 444 56.89 19.73 -23.96
CA ILE A 444 56.69 19.51 -25.41
C ILE A 444 55.51 20.40 -25.86
N THR A 445 55.53 20.88 -27.10
CA THR A 445 54.66 21.92 -27.66
C THR A 445 53.61 21.39 -28.64
N ASN A 446 52.44 22.05 -28.68
CA ASN A 446 51.70 22.53 -29.87
C ASN A 446 50.33 23.06 -29.35
N SER A 447 49.87 24.30 -29.53
CA SER A 447 49.86 25.24 -30.69
C SER A 447 48.76 24.96 -31.72
N VAL A 448 47.52 25.35 -31.40
CA VAL A 448 46.56 25.91 -32.36
C VAL A 448 45.87 27.10 -31.67
N GLU A 449 45.69 28.20 -32.39
CA GLU A 449 45.08 29.43 -31.89
C GLU A 449 43.60 29.51 -32.33
N SER A 450 42.75 30.12 -31.51
CA SER A 450 41.54 30.81 -31.97
C SER A 450 41.09 31.80 -30.89
N ASP A 451 40.96 33.08 -31.27
CA ASP A 451 40.08 34.01 -30.56
C ASP A 451 38.63 33.52 -30.66
N ASP A 452 37.79 33.79 -29.64
CA ASP A 452 36.89 34.95 -29.73
C ASP A 452 36.40 35.42 -28.34
N SER A 453 36.08 36.71 -28.32
CA SER A 453 35.66 37.63 -27.29
C SER A 453 34.59 37.13 -26.29
N MET A 454 34.79 37.42 -25.00
CA MET A 454 33.70 37.78 -24.08
C MET A 454 34.07 39.03 -23.26
N PRO A 455 33.12 39.96 -23.01
CA PRO A 455 33.38 41.20 -22.28
C PRO A 455 33.43 40.99 -20.75
N PRO A 456 34.12 41.85 -20.00
CA PRO A 456 34.22 41.75 -18.55
C PRO A 456 32.90 42.11 -17.85
N LEU A 457 32.54 41.33 -16.82
CA LEU A 457 31.47 41.68 -15.89
C LEU A 457 31.97 42.69 -14.85
N HIS A 458 31.16 43.72 -14.57
CA HIS A 458 31.44 44.66 -13.49
C HIS A 458 31.22 44.01 -12.13
N SER A 459 32.27 43.97 -11.30
CA SER A 459 32.14 43.74 -9.87
C SER A 459 31.55 44.97 -9.18
N VAL A 460 30.48 44.79 -8.43
CA VAL A 460 30.10 45.67 -7.31
C VAL A 460 30.15 44.85 -6.03
N SER A 461 31.00 45.30 -5.11
CA SER A 461 31.11 44.84 -3.73
C SER A 461 30.31 45.80 -2.84
N ASP A 462 30.31 45.53 -1.53
CA ASP A 462 29.86 46.41 -0.45
C ASP A 462 28.32 46.40 -0.27
N THR A 463 27.73 46.24 0.91
CA THR A 463 28.25 45.85 2.26
C THR A 463 27.16 45.00 2.97
N GLU A 464 27.24 44.54 4.22
CA GLU A 464 28.08 44.86 5.40
C GLU A 464 28.34 43.60 6.27
N GLU A 465 28.91 43.77 7.47
CA GLU A 465 29.29 42.69 8.41
C GLU A 465 28.49 42.83 9.72
N SER A 466 27.81 41.78 10.17
CA SER A 466 27.05 41.77 11.44
C SER A 466 27.12 40.42 12.15
N GLU A 467 27.96 40.34 13.18
CA GLU A 467 27.93 39.26 14.17
C GLU A 467 26.78 39.51 15.15
N ASP A 468 25.82 38.58 15.26
CA ASP A 468 24.77 38.66 16.28
C ASP A 468 24.62 37.34 17.05
N ASP A 469 24.47 37.51 18.37
CA ASP A 469 24.58 36.51 19.42
C ASP A 469 23.37 35.54 19.47
N PHE A 470 23.62 34.23 19.55
CA PHE A 470 22.56 33.23 19.71
C PHE A 470 22.12 33.12 21.18
N GLY A 471 21.39 34.15 21.63
CA GLY A 471 20.74 34.17 22.94
C GLY A 471 19.66 33.10 23.08
N ASP A 472 19.72 32.36 24.18
CA ASP A 472 18.69 31.40 24.62
C ASP A 472 17.38 32.15 24.97
N SER A 473 16.23 31.68 24.45
CA SER A 473 14.93 32.31 24.70
C SER A 473 13.80 31.29 24.76
N ASP A 474 13.18 31.30 25.94
CA ASP A 474 12.09 30.51 26.52
C ASP A 474 10.80 30.37 25.68
N ASP A 475 9.89 29.49 26.15
CA ASP A 475 8.59 29.18 25.55
C ASP A 475 7.70 30.41 25.30
N SER A 476 7.09 30.46 24.11
CA SER A 476 5.85 31.23 23.89
C SER A 476 4.94 30.52 22.89
N ASP A 477 3.72 30.17 23.33
CA ASP A 477 2.66 29.65 22.46
C ASP A 477 2.28 30.68 21.38
N SER A 478 2.87 30.57 20.19
CA SER A 478 2.41 31.32 19.03
C SER A 478 1.19 30.63 18.43
N ASP A 479 0.00 31.12 18.80
CA ASP A 479 -1.26 30.79 18.11
C ASP A 479 -1.22 31.48 16.73
N ASP A 480 -0.42 30.90 15.83
CA ASP A 480 -0.21 31.35 14.45
C ASP A 480 -1.54 31.23 13.68
N GLY A 481 -2.34 32.29 13.81
CA GLY A 481 -3.58 32.48 13.08
C GLY A 481 -3.33 32.28 11.59
N LEU A 482 -4.22 31.52 10.95
CA LEU A 482 -4.17 31.30 9.51
C LEU A 482 -4.53 32.58 8.77
N ASP A 483 -3.52 33.43 8.54
CA ASP A 483 -3.47 34.35 7.40
C ASP A 483 -3.36 33.50 6.10
N ASP A 484 -4.43 32.75 5.81
CA ASP A 484 -4.74 32.29 4.47
C ASP A 484 -5.10 33.55 3.68
N ASP A 485 -4.26 33.94 2.71
CA ASP A 485 -4.41 35.18 1.94
C ASP A 485 -5.80 35.26 1.29
N GLU A 486 -6.76 35.91 1.97
CA GLU A 486 -8.15 36.15 1.54
C GLU A 486 -8.21 37.22 0.43
N SER A 487 -7.40 36.95 -0.59
CA SER A 487 -7.05 37.78 -1.74
C SER A 487 -8.19 37.80 -2.75
N GLY A 488 -9.17 38.64 -2.44
CA GLY A 488 -10.17 39.17 -3.37
C GLY A 488 -10.74 38.13 -4.33
N TYR A 489 -11.79 37.43 -3.91
CA TYR A 489 -12.80 37.08 -4.90
C TYR A 489 -13.48 38.39 -5.31
N ASP A 490 -13.54 38.66 -6.62
CA ASP A 490 -14.60 39.54 -7.13
C ASP A 490 -15.93 38.96 -6.62
N THR A 491 -16.79 39.80 -6.06
CA THR A 491 -18.11 39.39 -5.51
C THR A 491 -18.84 38.50 -6.49
N ASP A 492 -18.83 38.93 -7.74
CA ASP A 492 -19.52 38.34 -8.88
C ASP A 492 -19.02 36.91 -9.19
N GLN A 493 -17.73 36.62 -8.96
CA GLN A 493 -17.16 35.27 -9.12
C GLN A 493 -17.49 34.34 -7.93
N GLU A 494 -17.57 34.88 -6.71
CA GLU A 494 -18.01 34.05 -5.56
C GLU A 494 -19.52 33.78 -5.64
N ASP A 495 -20.30 34.75 -6.14
CA ASP A 495 -21.75 34.60 -6.35
C ASP A 495 -22.08 33.70 -7.54
N GLU A 496 -21.33 33.71 -8.66
CA GLU A 496 -21.45 32.69 -9.72
C GLU A 496 -21.19 31.28 -9.16
N LEU A 497 -20.13 31.11 -8.36
CA LEU A 497 -19.82 29.84 -7.68
C LEU A 497 -20.84 29.46 -6.58
N ARG A 498 -21.58 30.42 -6.02
CA ARG A 498 -22.70 30.17 -5.10
C ARG A 498 -23.97 29.77 -5.85
N GLU A 499 -24.26 30.39 -7.01
CA GLU A 499 -25.40 30.04 -7.85
C GLU A 499 -25.25 28.64 -8.44
N LEU A 500 -24.07 28.31 -9.01
CA LEU A 500 -23.74 26.95 -9.47
C LEU A 500 -23.82 25.93 -8.32
N TYR A 501 -23.34 26.27 -7.13
CA TYR A 501 -23.45 25.36 -5.98
C TYR A 501 -24.91 25.17 -5.53
N LYS A 502 -25.72 26.24 -5.57
CA LYS A 502 -27.14 26.20 -5.23
C LYS A 502 -27.93 25.36 -6.23
N GLU A 503 -27.72 25.56 -7.53
CA GLU A 503 -28.30 24.72 -8.60
C GLU A 503 -28.01 23.23 -8.34
N ALA A 504 -26.78 22.90 -7.98
CA ALA A 504 -26.38 21.53 -7.67
C ALA A 504 -27.06 20.97 -6.42
N MET A 505 -27.26 21.77 -5.37
CA MET A 505 -28.01 21.37 -4.17
C MET A 505 -29.52 21.22 -4.44
N ASP A 506 -30.12 22.15 -5.19
CA ASP A 506 -31.54 22.09 -5.57
C ASP A 506 -31.81 20.83 -6.43
N ALA A 507 -30.89 20.48 -7.34
CA ALA A 507 -30.96 19.25 -8.14
C ALA A 507 -30.77 17.95 -7.30
N VAL A 508 -29.86 17.94 -6.32
CA VAL A 508 -29.70 16.82 -5.38
C VAL A 508 -30.92 16.67 -4.46
N HIS A 509 -31.59 17.76 -4.09
CA HIS A 509 -32.83 17.69 -3.31
C HIS A 509 -34.06 17.25 -4.13
N ALA A 510 -33.99 17.30 -5.46
CA ALA A 510 -35.07 16.88 -6.35
C ALA A 510 -35.10 15.35 -6.64
N VAL A 511 -34.03 14.61 -6.33
CA VAL A 511 -33.83 13.21 -6.76
C VAL A 511 -33.11 12.41 -5.67
N ASP A 512 -33.47 11.14 -5.44
CA ASP A 512 -32.70 10.29 -4.52
C ASP A 512 -31.32 9.95 -5.12
N TRP A 513 -30.30 10.69 -4.68
CA TRP A 513 -28.93 10.54 -5.16
C TRP A 513 -28.31 9.18 -4.79
N ASN A 514 -28.84 8.50 -3.76
CA ASN A 514 -28.37 7.17 -3.36
C ASN A 514 -28.96 6.06 -4.23
N ASN A 515 -30.11 6.28 -4.88
CA ASN A 515 -30.67 5.34 -5.82
C ASN A 515 -29.99 5.47 -7.20
N PRO A 516 -29.35 4.42 -7.75
CA PRO A 516 -28.81 4.45 -9.11
C PRO A 516 -29.87 4.32 -10.21
N GLU A 517 -31.12 3.93 -9.88
CA GLU A 517 -32.19 3.75 -10.88
C GLU A 517 -32.93 5.06 -11.24
N ASP A 518 -32.96 6.05 -10.34
CA ASP A 518 -33.66 7.34 -10.54
C ASP A 518 -32.89 8.28 -11.47
N GLN A 519 -32.94 8.00 -12.77
CA GLN A 519 -32.27 8.79 -13.81
C GLN A 519 -32.81 10.23 -13.87
N ALA A 520 -32.05 11.16 -13.30
CA ALA A 520 -32.19 12.59 -13.54
C ALA A 520 -31.70 12.92 -14.95
N ASP A 521 -32.45 13.72 -15.72
CA ASP A 521 -32.14 14.07 -17.11
C ASP A 521 -30.67 14.47 -17.27
N THR A 522 -30.01 13.87 -18.27
CA THR A 522 -28.56 13.95 -18.46
C THR A 522 -28.07 15.32 -18.89
N ASP A 523 -28.96 16.10 -19.50
CA ASP A 523 -28.60 17.20 -20.38
C ASP A 523 -28.27 18.49 -19.60
N TYR A 524 -28.61 18.54 -18.31
CA TYR A 524 -28.26 19.63 -17.38
C TYR A 524 -26.80 19.57 -16.86
N ARG A 525 -26.00 18.58 -17.27
CA ARG A 525 -24.71 18.27 -16.61
C ARG A 525 -23.48 18.97 -17.21
N GLU A 526 -23.58 19.51 -18.43
CA GLU A 526 -22.44 20.12 -19.15
C GLU A 526 -22.09 21.55 -18.67
N GLY A 527 -22.99 22.16 -17.88
CA GLY A 527 -22.83 23.51 -17.35
C GLY A 527 -21.95 23.63 -16.11
N ASN A 528 -22.10 22.71 -15.16
CA ASN A 528 -21.81 22.98 -13.74
C ASN A 528 -20.83 21.94 -13.14
N PRO A 529 -19.68 22.35 -12.57
CA PRO A 529 -18.66 21.43 -12.05
C PRO A 529 -19.12 20.65 -10.81
N PHE A 530 -19.99 21.21 -9.98
CA PHE A 530 -20.56 20.49 -8.83
C PHE A 530 -21.51 19.39 -9.32
N LEU A 531 -22.34 19.66 -10.35
CA LEU A 531 -23.17 18.64 -10.99
C LEU A 531 -22.35 17.58 -11.74
N LYS A 532 -21.22 17.93 -12.37
CA LYS A 532 -20.31 16.94 -12.98
C LYS A 532 -19.69 16.03 -11.90
N LEU A 533 -19.15 16.59 -10.81
CA LEU A 533 -18.60 15.78 -9.71
C LEU A 533 -19.69 14.90 -9.08
N LEU A 534 -20.79 15.48 -8.62
CA LEU A 534 -21.89 14.76 -7.97
C LEU A 534 -22.50 13.69 -8.89
N GLY A 535 -22.66 14.00 -10.19
CA GLY A 535 -23.16 13.10 -11.20
C GLY A 535 -22.19 11.96 -11.54
N SER A 536 -20.88 12.18 -11.41
CA SER A 536 -19.86 11.14 -11.57
C SER A 536 -19.78 10.21 -10.36
N LEU A 537 -19.87 10.77 -9.14
CA LEU A 537 -19.86 10.04 -7.86
C LEU A 537 -21.20 9.35 -7.55
N ARG A 538 -22.28 9.66 -8.29
CA ARG A 538 -23.63 9.14 -8.01
C ARG A 538 -23.67 7.61 -8.03
N GLY A 539 -24.24 7.02 -6.99
CA GLY A 539 -24.33 5.57 -6.82
C GLY A 539 -23.00 4.84 -6.56
N ARG A 540 -21.85 5.54 -6.55
CA ARG A 540 -20.57 4.94 -6.16
C ARG A 540 -20.55 4.74 -4.65
N MET A 541 -20.20 3.53 -4.22
CA MET A 541 -20.09 3.14 -2.82
C MET A 541 -18.92 2.17 -2.64
N PHE A 542 -18.27 2.22 -1.48
CA PHE A 542 -17.34 1.20 -1.01
C PHE A 542 -17.77 0.66 0.36
N GLN A 543 -17.14 -0.41 0.84
CA GLN A 543 -17.44 -0.99 2.16
C GLN A 543 -16.56 -0.34 3.23
N SER A 544 -17.09 -0.06 4.43
CA SER A 544 -16.27 0.42 5.56
C SER A 544 -15.55 -0.71 6.33
N SER A 545 -15.54 -1.93 5.77
CA SER A 545 -14.87 -3.08 6.39
C SER A 545 -13.36 -2.90 6.41
N THR A 546 -12.79 -2.83 7.61
CA THR A 546 -11.34 -2.82 7.82
C THR A 546 -10.70 -4.21 7.65
N LYS A 547 -11.51 -5.30 7.77
CA LYS A 547 -11.15 -6.63 7.27
C LYS A 547 -11.34 -6.63 5.75
N LEU A 548 -10.26 -6.84 5.00
CA LEU A 548 -10.29 -6.86 3.54
C LEU A 548 -10.87 -8.18 3.02
N LYS A 549 -11.43 -8.15 1.81
CA LYS A 549 -12.15 -9.29 1.22
C LYS A 549 -12.04 -9.30 -0.30
N ALA A 550 -11.44 -10.33 -0.89
CA ALA A 550 -11.56 -10.56 -2.32
C ALA A 550 -13.01 -10.96 -2.65
N THR A 551 -13.55 -10.39 -3.72
CA THR A 551 -14.83 -10.81 -4.30
C THR A 551 -14.50 -11.67 -5.53
N PRO A 552 -14.85 -12.97 -5.54
CA PRO A 552 -14.46 -13.86 -6.63
C PRO A 552 -15.13 -13.45 -7.95
N ALA A 553 -14.31 -13.18 -8.97
CA ALA A 553 -14.72 -12.54 -10.23
C ALA A 553 -15.83 -13.28 -11.00
N GLY A 554 -16.03 -14.58 -10.76
CA GLY A 554 -17.02 -15.42 -11.46
C GLY A 554 -18.47 -15.33 -10.97
N LYS A 555 -18.81 -14.51 -9.97
CA LYS A 555 -20.20 -14.41 -9.44
C LYS A 555 -20.91 -13.09 -9.67
N THR A 556 -20.22 -12.04 -10.10
CA THR A 556 -20.86 -10.80 -10.58
C THR A 556 -21.08 -10.88 -12.09
N GLY A 557 -22.20 -11.47 -12.50
CA GLY A 557 -22.64 -11.37 -13.90
C GLY A 557 -22.79 -9.89 -14.31
N PRO A 558 -22.47 -9.52 -15.56
CA PRO A 558 -22.48 -8.11 -15.96
C PRO A 558 -23.88 -7.52 -15.86
N LEU A 559 -24.03 -6.44 -15.09
CA LEU A 559 -25.18 -5.53 -15.15
C LEU A 559 -25.14 -4.75 -16.46
N ALA A 560 -25.43 -5.46 -17.56
CA ALA A 560 -25.44 -4.90 -18.90
C ALA A 560 -26.57 -3.87 -19.00
N LEU A 561 -26.20 -2.61 -19.21
CA LEU A 561 -27.12 -1.52 -19.55
C LEU A 561 -27.87 -1.84 -20.84
N SER A 562 -29.02 -2.52 -20.72
CA SER A 562 -29.79 -2.97 -21.88
C SER A 562 -30.38 -1.77 -22.62
N LYS A 563 -29.77 -1.39 -23.75
CA LYS A 563 -30.33 -0.41 -24.68
C LYS A 563 -31.60 -0.99 -25.30
N LYS A 564 -32.74 -0.85 -24.62
CA LYS A 564 -34.06 -1.29 -25.11
C LYS A 564 -34.39 -0.59 -26.43
N ALA A 565 -34.20 -1.32 -27.53
CA ALA A 565 -34.64 -0.87 -28.84
C ALA A 565 -36.17 -0.66 -28.85
N LYS A 566 -36.63 0.52 -29.28
CA LYS A 566 -38.06 0.85 -29.42
C LYS A 566 -38.71 -0.07 -30.48
N LYS A 567 -39.34 -1.16 -30.07
CA LYS A 567 -40.27 -1.90 -30.95
C LYS A 567 -41.57 -1.10 -31.10
N LYS A 568 -41.83 -0.67 -32.32
CA LYS A 568 -43.03 0.06 -32.75
C LYS A 568 -44.22 -0.93 -32.81
N ALA A 569 -45.39 -0.52 -32.31
CA ALA A 569 -46.57 -1.37 -32.31
C ALA A 569 -47.21 -1.52 -33.71
N ALA A 570 -47.67 -2.73 -34.02
CA ALA A 570 -48.56 -3.10 -35.11
C ALA A 570 -49.39 -4.32 -34.63
N ALA A 571 -50.53 -4.63 -35.26
CA ALA A 571 -51.64 -5.33 -34.58
C ALA A 571 -52.09 -6.66 -35.21
N ALA A 572 -52.86 -7.41 -34.38
CA ALA A 572 -53.93 -8.36 -34.70
C ALA A 572 -53.62 -9.85 -35.02
N ALA A 573 -54.69 -10.66 -34.81
CA ALA A 573 -54.98 -12.03 -35.28
C ALA A 573 -54.53 -13.28 -34.47
N GLU A 574 -55.48 -13.82 -33.68
CA GLU A 574 -56.04 -15.21 -33.72
C GLU A 574 -55.21 -16.49 -33.42
N GLY A 575 -55.93 -17.53 -32.92
CA GLY A 575 -55.46 -18.91 -32.60
C GLY A 575 -55.13 -19.14 -31.10
N SER A 576 -55.70 -20.07 -30.31
CA SER A 576 -55.95 -21.54 -30.43
C SER A 576 -54.65 -22.39 -30.50
N THR A 577 -54.39 -23.46 -29.72
CA THR A 577 -55.30 -24.32 -28.93
C THR A 577 -54.57 -25.18 -27.86
N SER A 578 -55.15 -25.31 -26.65
CA SER A 578 -55.32 -26.51 -25.77
C SER A 578 -54.24 -27.62 -25.51
N LEU A 579 -54.22 -28.03 -24.22
CA LEU A 579 -54.25 -29.42 -23.65
C LEU A 579 -52.98 -30.21 -23.23
N ALA A 580 -53.23 -31.20 -22.34
CA ALA A 580 -52.35 -32.16 -21.63
C ALA A 580 -51.45 -31.55 -20.52
N THR A 581 -51.55 -31.83 -19.20
CA THR A 581 -52.29 -32.78 -18.30
C THR A 581 -51.50 -34.00 -17.77
N THR A 582 -51.11 -33.91 -16.49
CA THR A 582 -50.92 -34.96 -15.45
C THR A 582 -50.68 -34.16 -14.15
N ILE A 583 -51.51 -34.15 -13.11
CA ILE A 583 -52.11 -35.22 -12.28
C ILE A 583 -51.05 -36.01 -11.50
N GLU A 584 -50.86 -35.62 -10.24
CA GLU A 584 -51.02 -36.48 -9.07
C GLU A 584 -51.73 -35.64 -7.96
N GLU A 585 -52.32 -36.27 -6.94
CA GLU A 585 -53.44 -35.72 -6.15
C GLU A 585 -53.27 -35.96 -4.62
N VAL A 586 -54.28 -35.55 -3.82
CA VAL A 586 -54.56 -35.82 -2.37
C VAL A 586 -54.29 -34.67 -1.37
N GLU A 587 -55.35 -33.87 -1.12
CA GLU A 587 -56.11 -33.65 0.16
C GLU A 587 -55.38 -33.65 1.53
N ASP A 588 -55.79 -32.97 2.62
CA ASP A 588 -56.49 -31.67 2.94
C ASP A 588 -56.26 -31.43 4.48
N GLU A 589 -56.83 -30.55 5.33
CA GLU A 589 -57.92 -29.54 5.45
C GLU A 589 -57.27 -28.27 6.14
N ASP A 590 -57.82 -27.19 6.71
CA ASP A 590 -59.09 -26.51 7.09
C ASP A 590 -58.70 -24.99 7.09
N GLU A 591 -59.37 -24.01 6.47
CA GLU A 591 -60.69 -23.40 6.76
C GLU A 591 -60.84 -22.93 8.27
N VAL A 592 -61.61 -21.89 8.67
CA VAL A 592 -61.88 -20.63 7.95
C VAL A 592 -62.26 -19.36 8.81
N ARG A 593 -61.93 -18.16 8.28
CA ARG A 593 -62.52 -16.79 8.44
C ARG A 593 -63.08 -16.23 9.80
N SER A 594 -62.46 -15.12 10.26
CA SER A 594 -63.09 -13.76 10.48
C SER A 594 -64.13 -13.54 11.64
N SER A 595 -64.68 -12.34 12.00
CA SER A 595 -64.53 -10.92 11.57
C SER A 595 -64.96 -9.83 12.63
N LYS A 596 -64.33 -8.62 12.55
CA LYS A 596 -64.81 -7.20 12.74
C LYS A 596 -65.90 -6.74 13.79
N LYS A 597 -65.46 -5.78 14.65
CA LYS A 597 -66.02 -4.40 14.97
C LYS A 597 -67.00 -4.09 16.16
N LYS A 598 -66.52 -3.17 17.05
CA LYS A 598 -67.20 -2.04 17.79
C LYS A 598 -68.21 -2.42 18.94
N LYS A 599 -68.57 -1.59 19.94
CA LYS A 599 -68.51 -0.11 20.15
C LYS A 599 -68.56 0.34 21.67
N LYS A 600 -67.77 1.37 22.06
CA LYS A 600 -67.89 2.33 23.21
C LYS A 600 -68.53 1.93 24.58
N LYS A 601 -67.78 2.16 25.68
CA LYS A 601 -68.14 3.13 26.76
C LYS A 601 -66.91 3.62 27.59
N LYS A 602 -67.06 4.76 28.27
CA LYS A 602 -66.13 5.55 29.16
C LYS A 602 -67.05 6.53 29.98
N PRO A 603 -66.61 7.35 30.96
CA PRO A 603 -65.27 7.56 31.56
C PRO A 603 -65.24 7.65 33.12
N LYS A 604 -64.06 7.94 33.70
CA LYS A 604 -63.85 8.82 34.88
C LYS A 604 -62.51 9.59 34.70
N LYS A 605 -62.22 10.65 35.50
CA LYS A 605 -61.20 11.69 35.17
C LYS A 605 -60.70 12.50 36.40
N LYS A 606 -59.43 12.32 36.84
CA LYS A 606 -58.58 13.17 37.75
C LYS A 606 -57.35 12.34 38.21
N LYS A 607 -56.13 12.85 38.51
CA LYS A 607 -55.37 14.13 38.28
C LYS A 607 -53.87 13.76 38.55
N LYS A 608 -52.85 14.04 37.70
CA LYS A 608 -51.97 15.25 37.61
C LYS A 608 -51.53 15.86 38.98
N ALA A 609 -50.27 16.27 39.24
CA ALA A 609 -48.98 16.27 38.49
C ALA A 609 -47.79 16.54 39.48
N SER A 610 -46.54 16.05 39.33
CA SER A 610 -45.32 16.55 38.60
C SER A 610 -44.50 17.73 39.20
N GLY A 611 -43.21 17.50 39.52
CA GLY A 611 -42.10 18.49 39.62
C GLY A 611 -41.92 19.26 40.95
N THR A 612 -40.80 19.97 41.25
CA THR A 612 -39.40 20.01 40.74
C THR A 612 -38.51 20.90 41.66
N GLY A 613 -37.30 20.46 42.05
CA GLY A 613 -36.07 21.27 42.32
C GLY A 613 -35.98 22.30 43.47
N GLY A 614 -34.73 22.54 43.96
CA GLY A 614 -34.34 23.54 44.99
C GLY A 614 -34.13 22.91 46.39
N GLN A 615 -32.97 22.81 47.06
CA GLN A 615 -31.69 23.56 47.17
C GLN A 615 -31.66 24.54 48.36
N ASP A 616 -30.80 24.30 49.37
CA ASP A 616 -29.88 25.25 50.06
C ASP A 616 -29.20 24.62 51.34
N GLN A 617 -28.45 25.43 52.10
CA GLN A 617 -27.42 25.13 53.15
C GLN A 617 -28.02 24.62 54.51
N GLU A 618 -27.31 24.36 55.64
CA GLU A 618 -26.01 24.83 56.16
C GLU A 618 -25.46 23.97 57.36
N GLU A 619 -24.19 24.17 57.73
CA GLU A 619 -23.42 23.92 59.01
C GLU A 619 -23.64 22.76 60.03
N GLY A 620 -22.52 22.33 60.66
CA GLY A 620 -22.41 21.75 62.02
C GLY A 620 -22.31 20.21 62.14
N GLU A 621 -21.56 19.60 63.07
CA GLU A 621 -20.55 20.04 64.07
C GLU A 621 -19.67 18.82 64.47
N GLU A 622 -18.51 19.01 65.12
CA GLU A 622 -17.65 17.90 65.64
C GLU A 622 -18.12 17.34 67.00
N VAL A 623 -17.68 16.12 67.38
CA VAL A 623 -17.17 15.71 68.73
C VAL A 623 -16.80 14.20 68.74
N SER A 624 -16.02 13.75 69.73
CA SER A 624 -15.30 12.45 69.76
C SER A 624 -15.51 11.65 71.08
N VAL A 625 -15.00 10.40 71.12
CA VAL A 625 -14.90 9.44 72.26
C VAL A 625 -16.27 8.98 72.87
N GLU A 626 -16.45 7.85 73.60
CA GLU A 626 -15.56 6.83 74.20
C GLU A 626 -16.22 5.40 74.29
N VAL A 627 -15.50 4.42 74.86
CA VAL A 627 -15.80 2.95 74.91
C VAL A 627 -16.35 2.51 76.29
N PRO A 628 -17.02 1.34 76.40
CA PRO A 628 -16.40 0.14 77.04
C PRO A 628 -16.71 -1.18 76.28
N ALA A 629 -15.80 -2.18 76.14
CA ALA A 629 -15.20 -3.11 77.13
C ALA A 629 -16.23 -4.11 77.74
N ALA A 630 -15.98 -5.42 77.88
CA ALA A 630 -14.82 -6.30 77.56
C ALA A 630 -15.33 -7.62 76.87
N GLU A 631 -14.76 -8.83 76.86
CA GLU A 631 -13.60 -9.53 77.51
C GLU A 631 -13.17 -10.72 76.59
N VAL A 632 -12.20 -11.55 76.98
CA VAL A 632 -11.55 -12.63 76.17
C VAL A 632 -11.66 -14.01 76.86
N PRO A 633 -11.27 -15.15 76.20
CA PRO A 633 -9.92 -15.67 76.50
C PRO A 633 -9.18 -16.42 75.35
N LYS A 634 -7.90 -16.03 75.14
CA LYS A 634 -6.66 -16.84 74.98
C LYS A 634 -6.65 -18.19 74.23
N ALA A 635 -5.63 -18.56 73.42
CA ALA A 635 -4.42 -17.87 72.94
C ALA A 635 -3.60 -18.74 71.94
N LYS A 636 -2.53 -18.15 71.37
CA LYS A 636 -1.31 -18.73 70.72
C LYS A 636 -1.34 -19.08 69.22
N THR A 637 -0.68 -18.21 68.45
CA THR A 637 -0.01 -18.48 67.15
C THR A 637 1.33 -19.23 67.35
N PRO A 638 1.89 -19.92 66.33
CA PRO A 638 2.80 -19.26 65.37
C PRO A 638 2.64 -19.71 63.90
N ALA A 639 3.45 -19.13 63.00
CA ALA A 639 3.50 -19.39 61.53
C ALA A 639 4.83 -20.11 61.15
N PRO A 640 5.30 -20.14 59.87
CA PRO A 640 4.63 -20.34 58.57
C PRO A 640 5.13 -21.66 57.87
N PRO A 641 4.55 -22.09 56.71
CA PRO A 641 4.94 -23.35 56.06
C PRO A 641 6.15 -23.26 55.08
N PRO A 642 7.14 -24.19 55.16
CA PRO A 642 8.22 -24.38 54.16
C PRO A 642 7.87 -25.44 53.08
N PRO A 643 8.68 -25.59 51.99
CA PRO A 643 8.29 -26.34 50.78
C PRO A 643 8.59 -27.86 50.83
N PRO A 644 7.93 -28.68 49.97
CA PRO A 644 8.05 -30.14 49.99
C PRO A 644 9.26 -30.69 49.20
N LYS A 645 9.87 -31.75 49.75
CA LYS A 645 10.73 -32.73 49.04
C LYS A 645 10.44 -34.16 49.58
N PRO A 646 10.78 -35.23 48.84
CA PRO A 646 10.08 -36.52 48.94
C PRO A 646 10.59 -37.48 50.04
N VAL A 647 9.77 -38.50 50.35
CA VAL A 647 10.08 -39.60 51.29
C VAL A 647 9.72 -40.96 50.62
N PRO A 648 10.55 -42.02 50.74
CA PRO A 648 10.35 -43.30 50.04
C PRO A 648 9.96 -44.50 50.95
N SER A 649 9.77 -45.69 50.34
CA SER A 649 9.75 -47.06 50.92
C SER A 649 8.51 -47.48 51.73
N ALA A 650 8.23 -48.78 52.01
CA ALA A 650 8.43 -50.11 51.35
C ALA A 650 7.70 -51.18 52.24
N ASN A 651 7.72 -52.52 52.11
CA ASN A 651 8.36 -53.51 51.22
C ASN A 651 7.60 -54.86 51.27
N GLN A 652 7.66 -55.70 50.22
CA GLN A 652 7.42 -57.18 50.13
C GLN A 652 7.35 -57.56 48.62
N SER A 653 7.99 -58.60 48.05
CA SER A 653 8.83 -59.73 48.49
C SER A 653 9.45 -60.42 47.24
N THR A 654 10.50 -61.25 47.21
CA THR A 654 11.58 -61.72 48.12
C THR A 654 12.65 -62.50 47.31
N THR A 655 13.87 -62.68 47.85
CA THR A 655 14.89 -63.73 47.52
C THR A 655 15.50 -63.80 46.09
N SER A 656 16.82 -63.96 45.87
CA SER A 656 17.97 -64.19 46.78
C SER A 656 19.33 -63.71 46.21
N PHE A 657 20.31 -63.59 47.11
CA PHE A 657 21.72 -63.16 46.95
C PHE A 657 22.67 -64.26 46.34
N MET A 658 23.97 -64.08 45.99
CA MET A 658 24.98 -63.00 46.19
C MET A 658 26.05 -62.91 45.02
N PRO A 659 27.33 -62.38 45.11
CA PRO A 659 27.99 -61.63 44.01
C PRO A 659 29.37 -62.28 43.59
N PRO A 660 30.47 -61.60 43.15
CA PRO A 660 30.71 -60.22 42.67
C PRO A 660 31.54 -60.06 41.35
N LEU A 661 31.81 -58.80 40.97
CA LEU A 661 32.87 -58.26 40.08
C LEU A 661 33.50 -59.15 38.98
N GLU A 662 33.43 -58.73 37.70
CA GLU A 662 34.55 -58.05 37.02
C GLU A 662 34.23 -57.48 35.61
N GLN A 663 35.08 -56.53 35.16
CA GLN A 663 35.32 -56.08 33.77
C GLN A 663 34.23 -55.33 32.97
N VAL A 664 34.66 -54.68 31.87
CA VAL A 664 33.96 -53.60 31.15
C VAL A 664 33.50 -54.03 29.74
N PRO A 665 32.21 -53.87 29.37
CA PRO A 665 31.77 -54.07 28.00
C PRO A 665 32.08 -52.84 27.13
N THR A 666 32.89 -53.01 26.09
CA THR A 666 33.20 -51.94 25.11
C THR A 666 32.09 -51.86 24.07
N ALA A 667 31.55 -50.67 23.78
CA ALA A 667 30.51 -50.49 22.79
C ALA A 667 31.03 -50.78 21.36
N GLN A 668 30.45 -51.76 20.67
CA GLN A 668 30.74 -52.07 19.26
C GLN A 668 29.73 -51.40 18.32
N SER A 669 30.21 -50.81 17.23
CA SER A 669 29.36 -50.22 16.19
C SER A 669 28.61 -51.28 15.38
N ALA A 670 27.38 -50.98 14.94
CA ALA A 670 26.47 -51.89 14.23
C ALA A 670 27.07 -52.60 12.98
N HIS A 671 28.09 -52.03 12.34
CA HIS A 671 28.81 -52.68 11.22
C HIS A 671 29.56 -53.97 11.60
N SER A 672 29.84 -54.21 12.88
CA SER A 672 30.42 -55.49 13.35
C SER A 672 29.40 -56.63 13.27
N TYR A 673 28.19 -56.41 13.79
CA TYR A 673 27.12 -57.41 13.89
C TYR A 673 26.70 -57.98 12.53
N ILE A 674 26.54 -57.09 11.53
CA ILE A 674 26.20 -57.45 10.14
C ILE A 674 27.28 -58.37 9.52
N LYS A 675 28.53 -58.28 9.98
CA LYS A 675 29.65 -59.09 9.47
C LYS A 675 29.79 -60.44 10.18
N SER A 676 29.20 -60.62 11.37
CA SER A 676 29.23 -61.88 12.11
C SER A 676 28.13 -62.88 11.72
N GLU A 677 26.93 -62.42 11.33
CA GLU A 677 25.79 -63.31 11.05
C GLU A 677 25.83 -64.02 9.67
N LYS A 678 26.81 -63.73 8.82
CA LYS A 678 27.04 -64.40 7.51
C LYS A 678 25.82 -64.43 6.57
N LEU A 679 25.01 -63.37 6.53
CA LEU A 679 23.90 -63.19 5.58
C LEU A 679 24.38 -62.82 4.15
N ASP A 680 25.35 -63.56 3.61
CA ASP A 680 25.86 -63.40 2.24
C ASP A 680 25.03 -64.23 1.23
N ALA A 681 23.89 -63.67 0.80
CA ALA A 681 23.16 -64.17 -0.37
C ALA A 681 23.85 -63.72 -1.68
N PRO A 682 23.86 -64.56 -2.75
CA PRO A 682 24.74 -64.36 -3.90
C PRO A 682 24.39 -63.15 -4.77
N LYS A 683 25.37 -62.25 -4.97
CA LYS A 683 25.24 -61.03 -5.79
C LYS A 683 25.24 -61.32 -7.30
N GLY A 684 24.08 -61.72 -7.83
CA GLY A 684 23.81 -61.64 -9.27
C GLY A 684 23.87 -60.18 -9.74
N LYS A 685 24.66 -59.88 -10.78
CA LYS A 685 24.85 -58.52 -11.31
C LYS A 685 23.66 -58.02 -12.14
N LEU A 686 22.55 -57.72 -11.46
CA LEU A 686 21.52 -56.85 -12.02
C LEU A 686 22.04 -55.40 -12.03
N LYS A 687 22.13 -54.78 -13.21
CA LYS A 687 22.33 -53.34 -13.36
C LYS A 687 21.00 -52.60 -13.11
N SER A 688 20.57 -52.52 -11.85
CA SER A 688 19.61 -51.49 -11.47
C SER A 688 20.30 -50.12 -11.53
N ARG A 689 19.72 -49.19 -12.28
CA ARG A 689 20.04 -47.76 -12.12
C ARG A 689 19.44 -47.28 -10.80
N PRO A 690 20.10 -46.41 -10.02
CA PRO A 690 19.53 -45.83 -8.83
C PRO A 690 18.55 -44.69 -9.16
N ASP A 691 17.50 -44.98 -9.93
CA ASP A 691 16.40 -44.05 -10.23
C ASP A 691 15.40 -43.95 -9.05
N HIS A 692 15.93 -43.88 -7.82
CA HIS A 692 15.19 -43.61 -6.59
C HIS A 692 15.57 -42.24 -6.03
N ALA A 693 15.17 -41.23 -6.79
CA ALA A 693 14.61 -39.96 -6.33
C ALA A 693 14.94 -39.56 -4.87
N SER A 694 15.93 -38.68 -4.71
CA SER A 694 16.00 -37.77 -3.56
C SER A 694 14.84 -36.77 -3.65
N LEU A 695 13.64 -37.21 -3.26
CA LEU A 695 12.35 -36.56 -3.51
C LEU A 695 12.07 -35.33 -2.64
N PHE A 696 13.11 -34.73 -2.06
CA PHE A 696 13.06 -33.36 -1.57
C PHE A 696 12.99 -32.43 -2.79
N SER A 697 11.78 -32.12 -3.20
CA SER A 697 11.50 -31.12 -4.23
C SER A 697 12.20 -29.82 -3.86
N LYS A 698 13.17 -29.39 -4.69
CA LYS A 698 13.65 -28.01 -4.64
C LYS A 698 12.42 -27.09 -4.74
N PRO A 699 12.30 -26.04 -3.90
CA PRO A 699 11.25 -25.07 -4.11
C PRO A 699 11.37 -24.49 -5.53
N LYS A 700 10.20 -24.26 -6.14
CA LYS A 700 10.06 -23.61 -7.45
C LYS A 700 9.68 -22.14 -7.25
N GLY A 701 9.67 -21.38 -8.35
CA GLY A 701 9.18 -20.00 -8.36
C GLY A 701 9.95 -19.08 -7.41
N VAL A 702 9.20 -18.24 -6.69
CA VAL A 702 9.74 -17.18 -5.82
C VAL A 702 10.55 -17.75 -4.67
N LEU A 703 10.10 -18.87 -4.09
CA LEU A 703 10.83 -19.52 -3.00
C LEU A 703 12.23 -19.98 -3.44
N ALA A 704 12.42 -20.31 -4.73
CA ALA A 704 13.75 -20.57 -5.29
C ALA A 704 14.61 -19.30 -5.37
N ARG A 705 14.05 -18.18 -5.85
CA ARG A 705 14.75 -16.88 -5.98
C ARG A 705 15.08 -16.25 -4.62
N LEU A 706 14.22 -16.44 -3.63
CA LEU A 706 14.45 -16.07 -2.22
C LEU A 706 15.43 -17.01 -1.48
N GLY A 707 16.02 -18.01 -2.15
CA GLY A 707 16.98 -18.93 -1.54
C GLY A 707 16.41 -19.80 -0.41
N VAL A 708 15.09 -19.91 -0.33
CA VAL A 708 14.39 -20.67 0.72
C VAL A 708 14.67 -22.16 0.50
N GLY A 709 14.95 -22.89 1.59
CA GLY A 709 15.36 -24.30 1.51
C GLY A 709 16.77 -24.54 0.96
N GLN A 710 17.50 -23.51 0.54
CA GLN A 710 18.94 -23.58 0.26
C GLN A 710 19.73 -23.09 1.49
N GLU A 711 20.09 -24.00 2.40
CA GLU A 711 21.09 -23.74 3.44
C GLU A 711 22.51 -23.64 2.85
N GLU A 712 22.72 -22.66 1.97
CA GLU A 712 24.05 -22.21 1.58
C GLU A 712 24.65 -21.46 2.76
N LYS A 713 25.45 -22.18 3.55
CA LYS A 713 26.21 -21.62 4.67
C LYS A 713 27.30 -20.71 4.10
N GLU A 714 27.00 -19.40 4.11
CA GLU A 714 27.89 -18.27 3.78
C GLU A 714 29.34 -18.60 4.16
N THR A 715 30.17 -18.83 3.15
CA THR A 715 31.49 -19.43 3.34
C THR A 715 32.45 -18.41 3.97
N PRO A 716 33.59 -18.87 4.54
CA PRO A 716 34.63 -17.95 5.02
C PRO A 716 35.20 -17.03 3.92
N GLN A 717 35.00 -17.37 2.64
CA GLN A 717 35.34 -16.50 1.52
C GLN A 717 34.26 -15.43 1.31
N ASP A 718 32.98 -15.81 1.23
CA ASP A 718 31.87 -14.87 1.01
C ASP A 718 31.83 -13.79 2.10
N LYS A 719 31.98 -14.19 3.37
CA LYS A 719 32.09 -13.27 4.52
C LYS A 719 33.27 -12.29 4.39
N LYS A 720 34.39 -12.75 3.83
CA LYS A 720 35.59 -11.91 3.61
C LYS A 720 35.39 -10.94 2.45
N GLU A 721 34.75 -11.37 1.37
CA GLU A 721 34.43 -10.52 0.22
C GLU A 721 33.39 -9.45 0.60
N LYS A 722 32.38 -9.82 1.38
CA LYS A 722 31.38 -8.92 1.97
C LYS A 722 32.00 -7.87 2.90
N ARG A 723 32.82 -8.26 3.87
CA ARG A 723 33.59 -7.33 4.72
C ARG A 723 34.50 -6.41 3.88
N SER A 724 35.26 -6.98 2.94
CA SER A 724 36.13 -6.20 2.06
C SER A 724 35.35 -5.18 1.21
N PHE A 725 34.11 -5.48 0.84
CA PHE A 725 33.22 -4.55 0.16
C PHE A 725 32.79 -3.39 1.07
N PHE A 726 32.33 -3.67 2.28
CA PHE A 726 31.92 -2.65 3.25
C PHE A 726 33.08 -1.75 3.73
N ILE A 727 34.27 -2.33 3.93
CA ILE A 727 35.51 -1.59 4.24
C ILE A 727 35.91 -0.63 3.11
N ASN A 728 35.61 -0.97 1.85
CA ASN A 728 35.92 -0.16 0.66
C ASN A 728 34.89 0.95 0.37
N LEU A 729 33.83 1.10 1.16
CA LEU A 729 32.88 2.22 1.02
C LEU A 729 33.54 3.58 1.34
N ARG A 730 33.07 4.66 0.70
CA ARG A 730 33.55 6.03 1.01
C ARG A 730 33.31 6.31 2.51
N LYS A 731 34.25 6.95 3.21
CA LYS A 731 34.20 7.17 4.67
C LYS A 731 32.85 7.74 5.17
N LYS A 732 32.26 8.70 4.43
CA LYS A 732 30.95 9.31 4.73
C LYS A 732 29.81 8.29 4.62
N THR A 733 29.81 7.47 3.57
CA THR A 733 28.87 6.35 3.36
C THR A 733 28.97 5.33 4.49
N ARG A 734 30.20 4.97 4.89
CA ARG A 734 30.42 4.03 6.00
C ARG A 734 29.85 4.57 7.31
N GLY A 735 30.09 5.84 7.63
CA GLY A 735 29.49 6.54 8.78
C GLY A 735 27.96 6.44 8.81
N TYR A 736 27.28 6.73 7.70
CA TYR A 736 25.84 6.55 7.61
C TYR A 736 25.40 5.08 7.69
N MET A 737 26.20 4.13 7.22
CA MET A 737 25.89 2.69 7.38
C MET A 737 26.05 2.22 8.84
N HIS A 738 26.98 2.78 9.61
CA HIS A 738 27.06 2.57 11.06
C HIS A 738 25.77 3.04 11.77
N GLN A 739 25.18 4.17 11.34
CA GLN A 739 23.88 4.68 11.82
C GLN A 739 22.71 3.79 11.35
N ILE A 740 22.69 3.34 10.09
CA ILE A 740 21.64 2.45 9.56
C ILE A 740 21.65 1.09 10.25
N LEU A 741 22.82 0.50 10.54
CA LEU A 741 22.93 -0.80 11.21
C LEU A 741 22.90 -0.72 12.75
N HIS A 742 22.84 0.50 13.33
CA HIS A 742 22.88 0.79 14.77
C HIS A 742 24.09 0.12 15.46
N THR A 743 25.28 0.35 14.90
CA THR A 743 26.55 -0.23 15.40
C THR A 743 27.15 0.58 16.55
N ALA A 744 28.19 0.06 17.20
CA ALA A 744 28.91 0.77 18.26
C ALA A 744 29.67 2.03 17.78
N GLU A 745 29.99 2.12 16.47
CA GLU A 745 30.58 3.32 15.85
C GLU A 745 29.53 4.33 15.35
N ASP A 746 28.25 4.18 15.69
CA ASP A 746 27.24 5.21 15.45
C ASP A 746 27.42 6.38 16.43
N ASP A 747 28.00 7.48 15.96
CA ASP A 747 28.14 8.75 16.68
C ASP A 747 26.81 9.21 17.34
N THR A 748 25.68 8.87 16.72
CA THR A 748 24.33 9.25 17.15
C THR A 748 23.67 8.23 18.09
N LYS A 749 24.31 7.09 18.34
CA LYS A 749 23.88 6.02 19.27
C LYS A 749 22.41 5.57 19.05
N GLY A 750 21.96 5.59 17.80
CA GLY A 750 20.60 5.26 17.40
C GLY A 750 19.52 6.20 17.94
N SER A 751 19.86 7.45 18.26
CA SER A 751 18.91 8.50 18.69
C SER A 751 18.62 9.57 17.63
N ALA A 752 19.47 9.75 16.62
CA ALA A 752 19.20 10.68 15.53
C ALA A 752 18.43 10.00 14.37
N GLY A 753 17.56 10.77 13.72
CA GLY A 753 16.96 10.37 12.44
C GLY A 753 17.94 10.51 11.27
N MET A 754 17.50 10.11 10.07
CA MET A 754 18.26 10.24 8.83
C MET A 754 17.39 10.83 7.73
N LYS A 755 17.85 11.85 7.01
CA LYS A 755 17.11 12.37 5.83
C LYS A 755 16.99 11.27 4.77
N TRP A 756 15.79 11.08 4.22
CA TRP A 756 15.52 10.07 3.20
C TRP A 756 16.50 10.12 2.02
N GLU A 757 16.82 11.33 1.55
CA GLU A 757 17.77 11.55 0.44
C GLU A 757 19.21 11.15 0.80
N THR A 758 19.53 11.03 2.10
CA THR A 758 20.80 10.46 2.57
C THR A 758 20.75 8.94 2.58
N PHE A 759 19.65 8.35 3.06
CA PHE A 759 19.42 6.90 3.00
C PHE A 759 19.46 6.37 1.56
N VAL A 760 18.77 7.04 0.63
CA VAL A 760 18.81 6.75 -0.82
C VAL A 760 20.23 6.75 -1.35
N LYS A 761 20.99 7.85 -1.15
CA LYS A 761 22.38 7.96 -1.63
C LYS A 761 23.31 6.89 -1.04
N VAL A 762 23.07 6.45 0.20
CA VAL A 762 23.83 5.36 0.82
C VAL A 762 23.50 4.02 0.15
N MET A 763 22.22 3.71 -0.10
CA MET A 763 21.83 2.48 -0.80
C MET A 763 22.37 2.44 -2.24
N GLU A 764 22.35 3.55 -2.97
CA GLU A 764 22.96 3.67 -4.31
C GLU A 764 24.47 3.36 -4.28
N GLN A 765 25.19 3.91 -3.30
CA GLN A 765 26.63 3.71 -3.11
C GLN A 765 26.98 2.29 -2.61
N VAL A 766 26.02 1.60 -1.99
CA VAL A 766 26.09 0.17 -1.61
C VAL A 766 25.71 -0.74 -2.81
N GLY A 767 25.50 -0.18 -4.00
CA GLY A 767 25.32 -0.97 -5.22
C GLY A 767 23.88 -1.35 -5.54
N PHE A 768 22.91 -0.59 -5.03
CA PHE A 768 21.54 -0.66 -5.52
C PHE A 768 21.32 0.27 -6.73
N GLU A 769 20.31 -0.05 -7.53
CA GLU A 769 19.61 0.85 -8.43
C GLU A 769 18.30 1.26 -7.77
N VAL A 770 18.01 2.56 -7.75
CA VAL A 770 16.81 3.11 -7.10
C VAL A 770 15.77 3.39 -8.16
N ASN A 771 14.63 2.71 -8.03
CA ASN A 771 13.45 2.95 -8.85
C ASN A 771 12.46 3.80 -8.01
N PRO A 772 12.46 5.15 -8.17
CA PRO A 772 11.50 6.02 -7.50
C PRO A 772 10.11 5.70 -8.06
N SER A 773 9.25 5.08 -7.23
CA SER A 773 7.97 4.57 -7.69
C SER A 773 7.08 5.67 -8.28
N THR A 774 6.24 5.27 -9.24
CA THR A 774 5.22 6.13 -9.82
C THR A 774 4.17 6.50 -8.77
N ALA A 775 4.38 7.64 -8.11
CA ALA A 775 3.41 8.36 -7.29
C ALA A 775 2.95 7.70 -5.97
N GLY A 776 3.86 7.58 -4.99
CA GLY A 776 3.50 7.24 -3.61
C GLY A 776 4.70 7.35 -2.65
N SER A 777 4.57 6.82 -1.43
CA SER A 777 5.71 6.76 -0.49
C SER A 777 6.66 5.60 -0.79
N SER A 778 6.18 4.44 -1.27
CA SER A 778 7.03 3.27 -1.52
C SER A 778 8.09 3.53 -2.60
N VAL A 779 9.33 3.15 -2.34
CA VAL A 779 10.47 3.24 -3.28
C VAL A 779 11.19 1.90 -3.31
N ARG A 780 11.45 1.38 -4.52
CA ARG A 780 12.13 0.10 -4.73
C ARG A 780 13.64 0.30 -4.91
N PHE A 781 14.40 -0.56 -4.26
CA PHE A 781 15.84 -0.70 -4.37
C PHE A 781 16.14 -2.08 -4.95
N THR A 782 16.57 -2.14 -6.20
CA THR A 782 16.98 -3.38 -6.87
C THR A 782 18.51 -3.51 -6.77
N PRO A 783 19.08 -4.59 -6.22
CA PRO A 783 20.53 -4.81 -6.24
C PRO A 783 21.07 -4.84 -7.68
N ARG A 784 22.17 -4.14 -7.97
CA ARG A 784 22.85 -4.23 -9.29
C ARG A 784 23.41 -5.62 -9.58
N ASN A 785 23.49 -6.47 -8.56
CA ASN A 785 23.78 -7.89 -8.69
C ASN A 785 22.45 -8.66 -8.74
N GLY A 786 21.98 -9.01 -9.94
CA GLY A 786 20.69 -9.71 -10.17
C GLY A 786 20.59 -11.15 -9.61
N LYS A 787 21.47 -11.53 -8.68
CA LYS A 787 21.32 -12.70 -7.80
C LYS A 787 20.58 -12.38 -6.51
N ASP A 788 20.62 -11.12 -6.06
CA ASP A 788 20.03 -10.68 -4.80
C ASP A 788 18.65 -10.08 -5.05
N ASN A 789 17.76 -10.21 -4.07
CA ASN A 789 16.35 -9.85 -4.24
C ASN A 789 16.12 -8.35 -4.01
N PRO A 790 15.14 -7.72 -4.71
CA PRO A 790 14.77 -6.34 -4.47
C PRO A 790 14.03 -6.16 -3.13
N ILE A 791 14.11 -4.94 -2.61
CA ILE A 791 13.46 -4.48 -1.38
C ILE A 791 12.76 -3.14 -1.64
N SER A 792 11.60 -2.93 -1.02
CA SER A 792 10.88 -1.65 -1.03
C SER A 792 10.99 -0.98 0.34
N PHE A 793 10.89 0.34 0.40
CA PHE A 793 10.72 1.10 1.66
C PHE A 793 9.79 2.30 1.44
N HIS A 794 8.86 2.53 2.37
CA HIS A 794 8.00 3.71 2.35
C HIS A 794 8.72 4.95 2.87
N LYS A 795 8.88 5.95 1.99
CA LYS A 795 9.40 7.28 2.32
C LYS A 795 8.60 7.92 3.47
N PRO A 796 9.26 8.52 4.47
CA PRO A 796 8.60 9.35 5.49
C PRO A 796 7.88 10.56 4.89
N HIS A 797 6.70 10.85 5.41
CA HIS A 797 5.88 12.03 5.09
C HIS A 797 5.16 12.57 6.34
N PRO A 798 4.89 13.88 6.43
CA PRO A 798 5.22 14.92 5.44
C PRO A 798 6.67 15.40 5.48
N ASP A 799 7.38 15.25 6.61
CA ASP A 799 8.82 15.43 6.64
C ASP A 799 9.50 14.18 6.06
N SER A 800 10.57 14.40 5.29
CA SER A 800 11.37 13.36 4.65
C SER A 800 12.44 12.76 5.58
N THR A 801 12.45 13.09 6.88
CA THR A 801 13.37 12.50 7.85
C THR A 801 12.83 11.16 8.36
N ILE A 802 13.62 10.10 8.22
CA ILE A 802 13.37 8.78 8.80
C ILE A 802 13.56 8.90 10.32
N PRO A 803 12.51 8.73 11.15
CA PRO A 803 12.65 8.81 12.60
C PRO A 803 13.39 7.58 13.16
N PRO A 804 14.06 7.68 14.33
CA PRO A 804 14.88 6.59 14.87
C PRO A 804 14.15 5.24 15.03
N LYS A 805 12.85 5.25 15.32
CA LYS A 805 12.01 4.03 15.38
C LYS A 805 11.92 3.33 14.01
N LEU A 806 11.69 4.10 12.94
CA LEU A 806 11.59 3.59 11.58
C LEU A 806 12.96 3.19 11.04
N LEU A 807 14.02 3.93 11.38
CA LEU A 807 15.39 3.57 11.03
C LEU A 807 15.80 2.22 11.65
N LYS A 808 15.33 1.89 12.87
CA LYS A 808 15.53 0.57 13.50
C LYS A 808 14.74 -0.55 12.82
N GLN A 809 13.54 -0.26 12.29
CA GLN A 809 12.79 -1.20 11.46
C GLN A 809 13.50 -1.46 10.12
N TYR A 810 13.96 -0.41 9.44
CA TYR A 810 14.74 -0.55 8.20
C TYR A 810 16.03 -1.34 8.43
N SER A 811 16.76 -0.99 9.50
CA SER A 811 17.94 -1.71 9.96
C SER A 811 17.69 -3.21 10.04
N LYS A 812 16.70 -3.61 10.86
CA LYS A 812 16.33 -5.01 11.03
C LYS A 812 15.96 -5.67 9.70
N ARG A 813 15.16 -5.00 8.86
CA ARG A 813 14.74 -5.53 7.54
C ARG A 813 15.94 -5.81 6.62
N LEU A 814 16.94 -4.92 6.60
CA LEU A 814 18.20 -5.13 5.87
C LEU A 814 19.01 -6.31 6.43
N ARG A 815 19.04 -6.50 7.76
CA ARG A 815 19.68 -7.67 8.39
C ARG A 815 18.95 -8.98 8.07
N ASP A 816 17.63 -9.00 8.17
CA ASP A 816 16.79 -10.18 7.91
C ASP A 816 16.81 -10.61 6.43
N HIS A 817 17.01 -9.66 5.51
CA HIS A 817 16.93 -9.87 4.06
C HIS A 817 18.31 -10.08 3.39
N TYR A 818 19.30 -9.23 3.71
CA TYR A 818 20.64 -9.27 3.12
C TYR A 818 21.72 -9.84 4.06
N GLY A 819 21.38 -10.15 5.31
CA GLY A 819 22.31 -10.74 6.26
C GLY A 819 23.41 -9.80 6.72
N TRP A 820 23.25 -8.49 6.52
CA TRP A 820 24.20 -7.48 6.98
C TRP A 820 24.22 -7.47 8.51
N VAL A 821 25.42 -7.45 9.11
CA VAL A 821 25.60 -7.39 10.57
C VAL A 821 26.60 -6.29 10.93
N PRO A 822 26.60 -5.74 12.17
CA PRO A 822 27.57 -4.72 12.59
C PRO A 822 29.02 -5.11 12.29
N GLU A 823 29.36 -6.38 12.48
CA GLU A 823 30.68 -6.94 12.25
C GLU A 823 31.05 -7.05 10.75
N ASP A 824 30.17 -6.68 9.81
CA ASP A 824 30.55 -6.54 8.39
C ASP A 824 31.25 -5.19 8.10
N LEU A 825 31.11 -4.19 8.99
CA LEU A 825 31.74 -2.86 8.88
C LEU A 825 33.09 -2.76 9.61
N GLU A 826 33.45 -3.80 10.38
CA GLU A 826 34.68 -3.96 11.19
C GLU A 826 35.80 -4.74 10.45
#